data_AF-A0A4V2M5S1-F1
#
_entry.id   AF-A0A4V2M5S1-F1
#
_cell.length_a   1.000
_cell.length_b   1.000
_cell.length_c   1.000
_cell.angle_alpha   90.00
_cell.angle_beta   90.00
_cell.angle_gamma   90.00
#
_symmetry.space_group_name_H-M   'P 1'
#
loop_
_entity.id
_entity.type
_entity.pdbx_description
1 polymer ?
#
loop_
_entity_poly.entity_id
_entity_poly.type
_entity_poly.pdbx_seq_one_letter_code
_entity_poly.pdbx_strand_id
1 'polypeptide(L)'
;MGFTRLVRAVLLTAAVLLLSSGTAAAQPSSLFAKVVVIGVPGLTWNDVKASPELTALVNQSHVGSISVKTAGPHTCPIDGWLTISAGTRAWGSVPDQSCGDLPAVTDGKVADWQTYVDRQAEHHTGAPIGRLGQTGYPICGFGPGAAIALARTDGSVANWQPEFDASVLAKPDCGDAIIDGGAMPPREGRAEARQKVAQLVAQARAADGWVLLVGIGQELANAHQEPLVAMQLPPDDGPRWLTSDSTRRPGLIQLTDVTATILKERTPANVDPAGSAEAGPLDGNEIHFTGDRHTDAAAVIEDRLDANERFEQPRPMLFAVSLTIVAAEVLALLWFWFRRSPASRRTAVFTLLMQGGFYLAVFLSTLTVWWRWPSPGFSLYCVIIGISALAALAAQVVLKKYAYLGLAIAAYLILLVDGVLGTPLQVGSMFADGPVIGGRFYGFGNSTFATLAVGALVAAGFAAQKLISKSRVQAAVAVLVVGGAAIVVDGRPGWGTDFGGIIALTPAVLLMAWLTWRGSISLRALIGVGVAGVLAVSAVAFLDYLRPPDERSHFGAFVARLLDGDVSDVLIRKLEMAVQFFSGPAGWAMLIAVVLCMLATLLPHRVPSKQYQEFYDSLPMVRPTLLALSTCGLVGMLLNDAGVALPAIMVGFALPLLVAHLMDAYQPATVSPEPHLVQES
;
A
#
# COMPACT_ATOMS: atom_id res chain seq x y z
N MET A 1 -12.55 -28.57 35.68
CA MET A 1 -11.66 -29.30 34.75
C MET A 1 -11.90 -29.02 33.25
N GLY A 2 -12.80 -28.10 32.85
CA GLY A 2 -13.05 -27.78 31.43
C GLY A 2 -12.22 -26.62 30.83
N PHE A 3 -11.59 -25.77 31.66
CA PHE A 3 -10.93 -24.53 31.24
C PHE A 3 -9.55 -24.76 30.58
N THR A 4 -8.82 -25.80 31.01
CA THR A 4 -7.49 -26.15 30.46
C THR A 4 -7.55 -26.91 29.13
N ARG A 5 -8.68 -27.53 28.79
CA ARG A 5 -8.87 -28.25 27.51
C ARG A 5 -9.22 -27.31 26.36
N LEU A 6 -9.98 -26.25 26.62
CA LEU A 6 -10.34 -25.24 25.61
C LEU A 6 -9.14 -24.35 25.24
N VAL A 7 -8.34 -23.93 26.23
CA VAL A 7 -7.11 -23.15 26.02
C VAL A 7 -6.05 -23.97 25.27
N ARG A 8 -5.91 -25.26 25.57
CA ARG A 8 -5.02 -26.16 24.82
C ARG A 8 -5.50 -26.40 23.39
N ALA A 9 -6.80 -26.54 23.15
CA ALA A 9 -7.34 -26.73 21.81
C ALA A 9 -7.08 -25.52 20.91
N VAL A 10 -7.26 -24.29 21.42
CA VAL A 10 -7.02 -23.03 20.67
C VAL A 10 -5.53 -22.79 20.41
N LEU A 11 -4.64 -23.12 21.36
CA LEU A 11 -3.19 -23.03 21.16
C LEU A 11 -2.66 -24.07 20.15
N LEU A 12 -3.28 -25.26 20.10
CA LEU A 12 -2.92 -26.31 19.14
C LEU A 12 -3.42 -26.00 17.71
N THR A 13 -4.59 -25.40 17.52
CA THR A 13 -5.03 -24.95 16.19
C THR A 13 -4.27 -23.73 15.68
N ALA A 14 -3.88 -22.80 16.57
CA ALA A 14 -3.02 -21.67 16.19
C ALA A 14 -1.61 -22.13 15.76
N ALA A 15 -1.04 -23.14 16.43
CA ALA A 15 0.25 -23.71 16.06
C ALA A 15 0.22 -24.48 14.73
N VAL A 16 -0.86 -25.21 14.43
CA VAL A 16 -1.00 -25.98 13.17
C VAL A 16 -1.21 -25.05 11.96
N LEU A 17 -1.85 -23.90 12.14
CA LEU A 17 -2.04 -22.93 11.06
C LEU A 17 -0.75 -22.12 10.75
N LEU A 18 0.16 -21.95 11.70
CA LEU A 18 1.44 -21.25 11.49
C LEU A 18 2.50 -22.05 10.72
N LEU A 19 2.29 -23.35 10.46
CA LEU A 19 3.29 -24.27 9.90
C LEU A 19 3.05 -24.69 8.44
N SER A 20 2.09 -24.08 7.74
CA SER A 20 1.84 -24.35 6.32
C SER A 20 2.65 -23.42 5.43
N SER A 21 3.95 -23.70 5.32
CA SER A 21 4.82 -23.10 4.31
C SER A 21 4.37 -23.58 2.93
N GLY A 22 3.92 -22.67 2.07
CA GLY A 22 3.62 -22.99 0.68
C GLY A 22 4.87 -23.52 -0.01
N THR A 23 4.80 -24.73 -0.53
CA THR A 23 5.87 -25.30 -1.36
C THR A 23 5.88 -24.58 -2.70
N ALA A 24 6.85 -23.69 -2.91
CA ALA A 24 7.15 -23.15 -4.22
C ALA A 24 7.56 -24.32 -5.14
N ALA A 25 6.83 -24.52 -6.22
CA ALA A 25 7.18 -25.49 -7.24
C ALA A 25 8.41 -24.97 -7.99
N ALA A 26 9.55 -25.66 -7.84
CA ALA A 26 10.75 -25.38 -8.60
C ALA A 26 10.49 -25.61 -10.09
N GLN A 27 10.71 -24.56 -10.89
CA GLN A 27 10.70 -24.65 -12.35
C GLN A 27 11.98 -25.35 -12.85
N PRO A 28 11.89 -26.13 -13.94
CA PRO A 28 13.08 -26.68 -14.58
C PRO A 28 13.87 -25.56 -15.27
N SER A 29 15.14 -25.47 -14.91
CA SER A 29 16.13 -24.57 -15.50
C SER A 29 16.41 -24.97 -16.95
N SER A 30 16.09 -24.10 -17.90
CA SER A 30 16.62 -24.11 -19.26
C SER A 30 16.57 -22.67 -19.78
N LEU A 31 17.59 -22.03 -20.34
CA LEU A 31 18.94 -22.38 -20.80
C LEU A 31 19.74 -21.06 -20.79
N PHE A 32 21.06 -21.17 -20.94
CA PHE A 32 22.08 -20.11 -21.08
C PHE A 32 21.84 -19.04 -22.19
N ALA A 33 20.65 -18.43 -22.28
CA ALA A 33 20.33 -17.41 -23.27
C ALA A 33 20.78 -16.02 -22.78
N LYS A 34 21.41 -15.27 -23.69
CA LYS A 34 21.80 -13.87 -23.51
C LYS A 34 20.58 -13.02 -23.17
N VAL A 35 20.53 -12.44 -21.96
CA VAL A 35 19.43 -11.58 -21.53
C VAL A 35 19.61 -10.20 -22.16
N VAL A 36 18.60 -9.73 -22.91
CA VAL A 36 18.61 -8.42 -23.56
C VAL A 36 17.47 -7.58 -23.02
N VAL A 37 17.77 -6.58 -22.21
CA VAL A 37 16.77 -5.65 -21.69
C VAL A 37 16.66 -4.44 -22.62
N ILE A 38 15.46 -4.18 -23.13
CA ILE A 38 15.15 -2.97 -23.90
C ILE A 38 14.27 -2.08 -23.01
N GLY A 39 14.86 -1.01 -22.48
CA GLY A 39 14.16 -0.03 -21.66
C GLY A 39 13.60 1.11 -22.51
N VAL A 40 12.30 1.39 -22.38
CA VAL A 40 11.61 2.43 -23.17
C VAL A 40 10.77 3.32 -22.23
N PRO A 41 11.28 4.49 -21.82
CA PRO A 41 10.48 5.43 -21.03
C PRO A 41 9.18 5.82 -21.77
N GLY A 42 8.05 5.79 -21.08
CA GLY A 42 6.74 6.17 -21.60
C GLY A 42 6.07 5.15 -22.53
N LEU A 43 6.57 3.90 -22.61
CA LEU A 43 5.92 2.86 -23.41
C LEU A 43 4.66 2.31 -22.71
N THR A 44 3.50 2.65 -23.27
CA THR A 44 2.18 2.30 -22.69
C THR A 44 1.47 1.19 -23.45
N TRP A 45 0.44 0.59 -22.85
CA TRP A 45 -0.42 -0.37 -23.53
C TRP A 45 -1.23 0.26 -24.68
N ASN A 46 -1.48 1.57 -24.63
CA ASN A 46 -2.06 2.32 -25.74
C ASN A 46 -1.11 2.37 -26.95
N ASP A 47 0.20 2.46 -26.73
CA ASP A 47 1.20 2.41 -27.79
C ASP A 47 1.21 1.04 -28.49
N VAL A 48 1.13 -0.04 -27.69
CA VAL A 48 1.02 -1.42 -28.20
C VAL A 48 -0.24 -1.56 -29.04
N LYS A 49 -1.41 -1.15 -28.51
CA LYS A 49 -2.70 -1.21 -29.22
C LYS A 49 -2.68 -0.47 -30.55
N ALA A 50 -1.98 0.65 -30.61
CA ALA A 50 -1.96 1.52 -31.78
C ALA A 50 -0.88 1.15 -32.81
N SER A 51 -0.02 0.15 -32.54
CA SER A 51 1.01 -0.36 -33.47
C SER A 51 0.75 -1.84 -33.80
N PRO A 52 0.53 -2.18 -35.09
CA PRO A 52 0.39 -3.56 -35.51
C PRO A 52 1.63 -4.42 -35.19
N GLU A 53 2.83 -3.84 -35.28
CA GLU A 53 4.08 -4.52 -35.02
C GLU A 53 4.22 -4.89 -33.55
N LEU A 54 3.94 -3.95 -32.64
CA LEU A 54 3.96 -4.22 -31.19
C LEU A 54 2.80 -5.15 -30.77
N THR A 55 1.61 -4.99 -31.36
CA THR A 55 0.49 -5.91 -31.13
C THR A 55 0.85 -7.35 -31.52
N ALA A 56 1.58 -7.55 -32.63
CA ALA A 56 2.00 -8.87 -33.07
C ALA A 56 2.97 -9.56 -32.08
N LEU A 57 3.72 -8.79 -31.28
CA LEU A 57 4.62 -9.31 -30.25
C LEU A 57 3.85 -9.89 -29.04
N VAL A 58 2.61 -9.45 -28.78
CA VAL A 58 1.83 -9.91 -27.62
C VAL A 58 1.64 -11.41 -27.63
N ASN A 59 1.18 -11.99 -28.74
CA ASN A 59 1.02 -13.43 -28.89
C ASN A 59 2.35 -14.20 -29.01
N GLN A 60 3.47 -13.50 -29.00
CA GLN A 60 4.82 -14.05 -29.05
C GLN A 60 5.60 -13.72 -27.78
N SER A 61 4.91 -13.42 -26.67
CA SER A 61 5.56 -13.00 -25.43
C SER A 61 4.85 -13.49 -24.18
N HIS A 62 5.62 -13.67 -23.10
CA HIS A 62 5.03 -13.52 -21.77
C HIS A 62 4.80 -12.03 -21.53
N VAL A 63 3.62 -11.66 -21.03
CA VAL A 63 3.15 -10.26 -20.94
C VAL A 63 2.74 -9.89 -19.53
N GLY A 64 2.98 -8.65 -19.17
CA GLY A 64 2.50 -8.07 -17.93
C GLY A 64 2.58 -6.55 -17.98
N SER A 65 2.07 -5.91 -16.94
CA SER A 65 2.36 -4.52 -16.67
C SER A 65 3.53 -4.40 -15.70
N ILE A 66 4.25 -3.29 -15.76
CA ILE A 66 5.35 -2.98 -14.84
C ILE A 66 5.04 -1.74 -14.02
N SER A 67 5.13 -1.87 -12.70
CA SER A 67 5.14 -0.74 -11.78
C SER A 67 6.53 -0.10 -11.81
N VAL A 68 6.59 1.14 -12.29
CA VAL A 68 7.85 1.89 -12.45
C VAL A 68 8.20 2.76 -11.25
N LYS A 69 7.53 2.63 -10.11
CA LYS A 69 7.78 3.49 -8.94
C LYS A 69 9.26 3.49 -8.52
N THR A 70 9.84 4.68 -8.49
CA THR A 70 11.19 4.97 -8.00
C THR A 70 11.14 5.73 -6.67
N ALA A 71 12.31 6.08 -6.11
CA ALA A 71 12.41 6.76 -4.83
C ALA A 71 11.88 8.20 -4.90
N GLY A 72 12.03 8.86 -6.05
CA GLY A 72 11.52 10.21 -6.28
C GLY A 72 9.98 10.32 -6.31
N PRO A 73 9.45 11.55 -6.23
CA PRO A 73 8.01 11.82 -6.33
C PRO A 73 7.45 11.47 -7.72
N HIS A 74 8.28 11.61 -8.74
CA HIS A 74 8.02 11.22 -10.12
C HIS A 74 9.06 10.19 -10.56
N THR A 75 8.72 9.43 -11.61
CA THR A 75 9.66 8.50 -12.23
C THR A 75 10.00 9.01 -13.61
N CYS A 76 11.05 9.82 -13.71
CA CYS A 76 11.64 10.23 -14.98
C CYS A 76 12.55 9.13 -15.55
N PRO A 77 12.95 9.23 -16.84
CA PRO A 77 13.84 8.26 -17.46
C PRO A 77 15.13 8.01 -16.66
N ILE A 78 15.73 9.07 -16.10
CA ILE A 78 16.92 8.98 -15.25
C ILE A 78 16.68 8.16 -13.98
N ASP A 79 15.52 8.32 -13.33
CA ASP A 79 15.17 7.56 -12.13
C ASP A 79 15.05 6.07 -12.45
N GLY A 80 14.47 5.76 -13.61
CA GLY A 80 14.29 4.41 -14.11
C GLY A 80 15.63 3.69 -14.32
N TRP A 81 16.55 4.33 -15.04
CA TRP A 81 17.87 3.77 -15.32
C TRP A 81 18.75 3.65 -14.07
N LEU A 82 18.71 4.63 -13.16
CA LEU A 82 19.41 4.53 -11.87
C LEU A 82 18.85 3.41 -10.99
N THR A 83 17.53 3.18 -11.04
CA THR A 83 16.89 2.07 -10.31
C THR A 83 17.34 0.72 -10.88
N ILE A 84 17.46 0.60 -12.21
CA ILE A 84 18.06 -0.59 -12.84
C ILE A 84 19.52 -0.76 -12.42
N SER A 85 20.29 0.34 -12.38
CA SER A 85 21.70 0.33 -11.95
C SER A 85 21.89 -0.17 -10.52
N ALA A 86 21.01 0.25 -9.60
CA ALA A 86 21.09 -0.08 -8.17
C ALA A 86 20.42 -1.41 -7.80
N GLY A 87 19.39 -1.83 -8.55
CA GLY A 87 18.51 -2.93 -8.17
C GLY A 87 17.63 -2.64 -6.95
N THR A 88 17.55 -1.37 -6.55
CA THR A 88 16.67 -0.81 -5.51
C THR A 88 16.18 0.55 -5.99
N ARG A 89 15.11 1.07 -5.39
CA ARG A 89 14.51 2.35 -5.81
C ARG A 89 15.50 3.52 -5.65
N ALA A 90 15.93 4.07 -6.78
CA ALA A 90 16.86 5.20 -6.85
C ALA A 90 16.17 6.51 -7.26
N TRP A 91 16.85 7.64 -7.05
CA TRP A 91 16.30 8.97 -7.32
C TRP A 91 17.31 9.89 -8.04
N GLY A 92 17.06 10.20 -9.30
CA GLY A 92 17.87 11.08 -10.13
C GLY A 92 17.17 12.34 -10.64
N SER A 93 15.85 12.44 -10.60
CA SER A 93 15.12 13.64 -11.05
C SER A 93 15.18 14.79 -10.03
N VAL A 94 15.01 16.02 -10.51
CA VAL A 94 14.87 17.19 -9.64
C VAL A 94 13.38 17.42 -9.35
N PRO A 95 12.95 17.62 -8.09
CA PRO A 95 11.57 17.95 -7.77
C PRO A 95 11.07 19.16 -8.56
N ASP A 96 9.79 19.14 -8.94
CA ASP A 96 9.10 20.24 -9.60
C ASP A 96 9.68 20.67 -10.96
N GLN A 97 10.58 19.88 -11.54
CA GLN A 97 11.09 20.06 -12.90
C GLN A 97 10.53 18.99 -13.82
N SER A 98 10.33 19.32 -15.10
CA SER A 98 10.01 18.32 -16.13
C SER A 98 11.14 17.29 -16.23
N CYS A 99 10.81 16.07 -16.67
CA CYS A 99 11.83 15.10 -17.01
C CYS A 99 12.74 15.70 -18.09
N GLY A 100 14.01 15.91 -17.73
CA GLY A 100 15.04 16.39 -18.65
C GLY A 100 15.60 15.26 -19.50
N ASP A 101 16.44 15.65 -20.46
CA ASP A 101 17.23 14.69 -21.24
C ASP A 101 18.17 13.89 -20.33
N LEU A 102 18.52 12.69 -20.79
CA LEU A 102 19.52 11.89 -20.10
C LEU A 102 20.90 12.57 -20.18
N PRO A 103 21.74 12.47 -19.12
CA PRO A 103 23.07 13.04 -19.12
C PRO A 103 23.92 12.50 -20.28
N ALA A 104 24.75 13.37 -20.84
CA ALA A 104 25.70 12.98 -21.88
C ALA A 104 26.77 12.02 -21.32
N VAL A 105 27.32 11.19 -22.20
CA VAL A 105 28.46 10.33 -21.89
C VAL A 105 29.66 10.88 -22.63
N THR A 106 30.67 11.35 -21.89
CA THR A 106 31.90 11.94 -22.44
C THR A 106 33.09 11.13 -21.97
N ASP A 107 33.96 10.72 -22.89
CA ASP A 107 35.15 9.89 -22.60
C ASP A 107 34.84 8.63 -21.77
N GLY A 108 33.68 8.01 -22.04
CA GLY A 108 33.23 6.79 -21.33
C GLY A 108 32.74 7.03 -19.90
N LYS A 109 32.41 8.28 -19.55
CA LYS A 109 31.89 8.65 -18.22
C LYS A 109 30.56 9.40 -18.32
N VAL A 110 29.61 9.04 -17.46
CA VAL A 110 28.33 9.74 -17.35
C VAL A 110 28.54 11.12 -16.72
N ALA A 111 28.05 12.17 -17.38
CA ALA A 111 28.16 13.54 -16.89
C ALA A 111 27.45 13.70 -15.53
N ASP A 112 28.05 14.54 -14.68
CA ASP A 112 27.51 14.92 -13.36
C ASP A 112 27.16 13.76 -12.42
N TRP A 113 27.79 12.59 -12.61
CA TRP A 113 27.49 11.37 -11.84
C TRP A 113 27.48 11.56 -10.33
N GLN A 114 28.40 12.38 -9.81
CA GLN A 114 28.48 12.68 -8.37
C GLN A 114 27.17 13.27 -7.82
N THR A 115 26.45 14.07 -8.60
CA THR A 115 25.15 14.63 -8.21
C THR A 115 24.13 13.51 -7.92
N TYR A 116 24.16 12.43 -8.68
CA TYR A 116 23.26 11.29 -8.45
C TYR A 116 23.68 10.47 -7.23
N VAL A 117 24.98 10.32 -6.99
CA VAL A 117 25.52 9.69 -5.78
C VAL A 117 25.09 10.48 -4.54
N ASP A 118 25.28 11.80 -4.57
CA ASP A 118 24.92 12.70 -3.47
C ASP A 118 23.41 12.63 -3.17
N ARG A 119 22.56 12.61 -4.21
CA ARG A 119 21.10 12.40 -4.05
C ARG A 119 20.75 11.08 -3.39
N GLN A 120 21.48 10.00 -3.67
CA GLN A 120 21.21 8.72 -2.99
C GLN A 120 21.61 8.81 -1.52
N ALA A 121 22.72 9.48 -1.20
CA ALA A 121 23.17 9.71 0.17
C ALA A 121 22.15 10.54 0.98
N GLU A 122 21.56 11.55 0.34
CA GLU A 122 20.53 12.42 0.91
C GLU A 122 19.18 11.71 1.07
N HIS A 123 18.86 10.75 0.20
CA HIS A 123 17.56 10.06 0.22
C HIS A 123 17.52 8.87 1.18
N HIS A 124 16.39 8.66 1.84
CA HIS A 124 16.21 7.60 2.84
C HIS A 124 16.36 6.17 2.30
N THR A 125 16.20 5.98 0.98
CA THR A 125 16.38 4.66 0.35
C THR A 125 17.84 4.30 0.15
N GLY A 126 18.77 5.28 0.13
CA GLY A 126 20.21 5.03 0.04
C GLY A 126 20.60 4.10 -1.10
N ALA A 127 20.11 4.35 -2.32
CA ALA A 127 20.23 3.39 -3.40
C ALA A 127 21.71 3.21 -3.85
N PRO A 128 22.24 1.99 -3.88
CA PRO A 128 23.63 1.71 -4.27
C PRO A 128 23.80 1.73 -5.80
N ILE A 129 23.77 2.93 -6.40
CA ILE A 129 23.92 3.08 -7.85
C ILE A 129 25.29 2.58 -8.32
N GLY A 130 25.33 1.99 -9.50
CA GLY A 130 26.51 1.38 -10.10
C GLY A 130 26.77 -0.09 -9.71
N ARG A 131 25.90 -0.67 -8.88
CA ARG A 131 25.94 -2.09 -8.52
C ARG A 131 25.95 -3.00 -9.75
N LEU A 132 25.08 -2.75 -10.73
CA LEU A 132 25.00 -3.58 -11.94
C LEU A 132 26.30 -3.52 -12.77
N GLY A 133 26.85 -2.32 -12.96
CA GLY A 133 28.11 -2.09 -13.68
C GLY A 133 29.35 -2.69 -13.01
N GLN A 134 29.27 -3.00 -11.71
CA GLN A 134 30.37 -3.55 -10.91
C GLN A 134 30.33 -5.08 -10.77
N THR A 135 29.36 -5.77 -11.38
CA THR A 135 29.17 -7.23 -11.23
C THR A 135 30.28 -8.08 -11.85
N GLY A 136 31.16 -7.49 -12.66
CA GLY A 136 32.28 -8.19 -13.33
C GLY A 136 31.85 -9.10 -14.49
N TYR A 137 30.55 -9.26 -14.72
CA TYR A 137 29.98 -9.99 -15.85
C TYR A 137 29.90 -9.08 -17.09
N PRO A 138 30.20 -9.59 -18.31
CA PRO A 138 30.15 -8.78 -19.52
C PRO A 138 28.71 -8.46 -19.93
N ILE A 139 28.27 -7.24 -19.62
CA ILE A 139 27.01 -6.67 -20.12
C ILE A 139 27.35 -5.56 -21.12
N CYS A 140 26.79 -5.64 -22.32
CA CYS A 140 26.91 -4.55 -23.30
C CYS A 140 25.85 -3.48 -23.05
N GLY A 141 26.21 -2.22 -23.25
CA GLY A 141 25.29 -1.09 -23.25
C GLY A 141 25.15 -0.46 -24.62
N PHE A 142 23.92 -0.13 -25.01
CA PHE A 142 23.63 0.63 -26.22
C PHE A 142 22.74 1.84 -25.89
N GLY A 143 23.24 3.04 -26.16
CA GLY A 143 22.52 4.30 -25.91
C GLY A 143 22.71 4.89 -24.50
N PRO A 144 22.35 6.16 -24.29
CA PRO A 144 22.67 6.90 -23.06
C PRO A 144 22.04 6.30 -21.80
N GLY A 145 20.82 5.76 -21.89
CA GLY A 145 20.17 5.06 -20.78
C GLY A 145 20.92 3.81 -20.31
N ALA A 146 21.41 3.02 -21.25
CA ALA A 146 22.24 1.85 -20.95
C ALA A 146 23.57 2.24 -20.29
N ALA A 147 24.13 3.40 -20.66
CA ALA A 147 25.33 3.94 -20.00
C ALA A 147 25.09 4.21 -18.52
N ILE A 148 23.93 4.77 -18.16
CA ILE A 148 23.54 5.05 -16.78
C ILE A 148 23.30 3.75 -16.01
N ALA A 149 22.61 2.78 -16.62
CA ALA A 149 22.36 1.48 -15.99
C ALA A 149 23.67 0.73 -15.67
N LEU A 150 24.65 0.79 -16.58
CA LEU A 150 25.93 0.08 -16.51
C LEU A 150 27.09 0.91 -15.97
N ALA A 151 26.85 2.16 -15.58
CA ALA A 151 27.86 2.98 -14.93
C ALA A 151 28.35 2.28 -13.67
N ARG A 152 29.65 2.39 -13.42
CA ARG A 152 30.28 1.98 -12.16
C ARG A 152 30.04 3.04 -11.09
N THR A 153 30.47 2.76 -9.87
CA THR A 153 30.31 3.69 -8.73
C THR A 153 30.93 5.06 -8.99
N ASP A 154 31.99 5.14 -9.81
CA ASP A 154 32.67 6.39 -10.19
C ASP A 154 32.08 7.08 -11.44
N GLY A 155 31.02 6.51 -12.02
CA GLY A 155 30.34 6.98 -13.24
C GLY A 155 30.98 6.52 -14.55
N SER A 156 32.07 5.75 -14.50
CA SER A 156 32.70 5.18 -15.69
C SER A 156 31.86 4.02 -16.25
N VAL A 157 31.81 3.89 -17.57
CA VAL A 157 31.06 2.84 -18.26
C VAL A 157 32.02 2.03 -19.13
N ALA A 158 31.94 0.71 -19.02
CA ALA A 158 32.66 -0.22 -19.90
C ALA A 158 31.68 -0.92 -20.86
N ASN A 159 32.18 -1.42 -21.99
CA ASN A 159 31.39 -2.19 -22.97
C ASN A 159 30.13 -1.47 -23.46
N TRP A 160 30.22 -0.16 -23.69
CA TRP A 160 29.11 0.69 -24.12
C TRP A 160 29.35 1.35 -25.47
N GLN A 161 28.27 1.56 -26.24
CA GLN A 161 28.26 2.33 -27.48
C GLN A 161 27.06 3.29 -27.52
N PRO A 162 27.19 4.46 -28.18
CA PRO A 162 26.13 5.47 -28.23
C PRO A 162 24.90 5.04 -29.04
N GLU A 163 25.08 4.14 -30.00
CA GLU A 163 24.02 3.64 -30.87
C GLU A 163 23.95 2.13 -30.81
N PHE A 164 22.78 1.57 -31.15
CA PHE A 164 22.58 0.13 -31.19
C PHE A 164 23.33 -0.50 -32.38
N ASP A 165 24.06 -1.59 -32.12
CA ASP A 165 24.74 -2.38 -33.14
C ASP A 165 24.46 -3.87 -32.92
N ALA A 166 23.63 -4.44 -33.81
CA ALA A 166 23.27 -5.86 -33.79
C ALA A 166 24.49 -6.79 -33.96
N SER A 167 25.53 -6.36 -34.68
CA SER A 167 26.74 -7.15 -34.90
C SER A 167 27.57 -7.27 -33.62
N VAL A 168 27.57 -6.23 -32.78
CA VAL A 168 28.22 -6.24 -31.47
C VAL A 168 27.39 -7.07 -30.49
N LEU A 169 26.07 -6.92 -30.51
CA LEU A 169 25.16 -7.74 -29.71
C LEU A 169 25.34 -9.24 -29.99
N ALA A 170 25.57 -9.63 -31.24
CA ALA A 170 25.75 -11.03 -31.61
C ALA A 170 27.10 -11.63 -31.16
N LYS A 171 28.07 -10.83 -30.70
CA LYS A 171 29.38 -11.34 -30.28
C LYS A 171 29.29 -12.16 -28.98
N PRO A 172 30.11 -13.21 -28.80
CA PRO A 172 30.17 -13.98 -27.56
C PRO A 172 30.62 -13.15 -26.35
N ASP A 173 31.47 -12.14 -26.57
CA ASP A 173 31.95 -11.23 -25.52
C ASP A 173 30.85 -10.32 -24.95
N CYS A 174 29.70 -10.27 -25.63
CA CYS A 174 28.51 -9.59 -25.18
C CYS A 174 27.59 -10.60 -24.48
N GLY A 175 27.81 -10.85 -23.19
CA GLY A 175 27.10 -11.88 -22.44
C GLY A 175 25.60 -11.59 -22.31
N ASP A 176 25.28 -10.46 -21.69
CA ASP A 176 23.93 -9.86 -21.62
C ASP A 176 23.98 -8.45 -22.25
N ALA A 177 22.83 -7.82 -22.47
CA ALA A 177 22.78 -6.46 -23.01
C ALA A 177 21.67 -5.59 -22.39
N ILE A 178 21.95 -4.30 -22.28
CA ILE A 178 20.97 -3.26 -21.98
C ILE A 178 20.93 -2.29 -23.15
N ILE A 179 19.73 -2.07 -23.67
CA ILE A 179 19.46 -1.21 -24.82
C ILE A 179 18.51 -0.10 -24.37
N ASP A 180 18.93 1.14 -24.57
CA ASP A 180 18.05 2.29 -24.48
C ASP A 180 17.23 2.40 -25.78
N GLY A 181 15.93 2.10 -25.69
CA GLY A 181 15.01 2.22 -26.82
C GLY A 181 14.65 3.67 -27.17
N GLY A 182 15.03 4.62 -26.32
CA GLY A 182 14.63 6.02 -26.38
C GLY A 182 13.27 6.26 -25.72
N ALA A 183 13.08 7.45 -25.18
CA ALA A 183 11.80 7.85 -24.61
C ALA A 183 10.72 8.01 -25.69
N MET A 184 9.49 7.56 -25.38
CA MET A 184 8.34 7.81 -26.22
C MET A 184 8.06 9.32 -26.28
N PRO A 185 7.96 9.92 -27.48
CA PRO A 185 7.64 11.33 -27.57
C PRO A 185 6.15 11.56 -27.24
N PRO A 186 5.79 12.70 -26.64
CA PRO A 186 4.44 12.94 -26.13
C PRO A 186 3.37 13.01 -27.24
N ARG A 187 3.72 13.45 -28.46
CA ARG A 187 2.78 13.54 -29.60
C ARG A 187 3.44 13.25 -30.94
N GLU A 188 4.28 14.15 -31.40
CA GLU A 188 4.92 14.07 -32.72
C GLU A 188 6.02 12.99 -32.73
N GLY A 189 6.17 12.24 -33.82
CA GLY A 189 7.14 11.15 -33.92
C GLY A 189 6.80 9.86 -33.15
N ARG A 190 5.67 9.82 -32.41
CA ARG A 190 5.31 8.64 -31.58
C ARG A 190 5.04 7.37 -32.40
N ALA A 191 4.60 7.50 -33.65
CA ALA A 191 4.46 6.37 -34.57
C ALA A 191 5.81 5.77 -34.99
N GLU A 192 6.76 6.64 -35.35
CA GLU A 192 8.12 6.24 -35.73
C GLU A 192 8.86 5.62 -34.54
N ALA A 193 8.69 6.16 -33.34
CA ALA A 193 9.24 5.59 -32.11
C ALA A 193 8.74 4.15 -31.85
N ARG A 194 7.43 3.89 -32.04
CA ARG A 194 6.86 2.53 -31.91
C ARG A 194 7.47 1.55 -32.92
N GLN A 195 7.63 1.98 -34.17
CA GLN A 195 8.27 1.17 -35.20
C GLN A 195 9.74 0.88 -34.86
N LYS A 196 10.48 1.89 -34.39
CA LYS A 196 11.87 1.73 -33.94
C LYS A 196 11.97 0.71 -32.80
N VAL A 197 11.10 0.79 -31.80
CA VAL A 197 11.07 -0.18 -30.69
C VAL A 197 10.80 -1.60 -31.20
N ALA A 198 9.80 -1.79 -32.08
CA ALA A 198 9.51 -3.10 -32.66
C ALA A 198 10.69 -3.66 -33.47
N GLN A 199 11.40 -2.80 -34.22
CA GLN A 199 12.60 -3.17 -34.97
C GLN A 199 13.75 -3.58 -34.04
N LEU A 200 13.98 -2.85 -32.94
CA LEU A 200 15.00 -3.23 -31.94
C LEU A 200 14.71 -4.60 -31.33
N VAL A 201 13.45 -4.89 -30.99
CA VAL A 201 13.05 -6.23 -30.49
C VAL A 201 13.34 -7.30 -31.53
N ALA A 202 12.97 -7.07 -32.80
CA ALA A 202 13.22 -8.02 -33.88
C ALA A 202 14.73 -8.29 -34.10
N GLN A 203 15.55 -7.23 -34.07
CA GLN A 203 17.00 -7.32 -34.23
C GLN A 203 17.66 -8.04 -33.05
N ALA A 204 17.23 -7.74 -31.82
CA ALA A 204 17.75 -8.41 -30.62
C ALA A 204 17.40 -9.90 -30.60
N ARG A 205 16.17 -10.27 -30.99
CA ARG A 205 15.77 -11.68 -31.14
C ARG A 205 16.55 -12.41 -32.23
N ALA A 206 16.85 -11.74 -33.34
CA ALA A 206 17.66 -12.32 -34.41
C ALA A 206 19.12 -12.58 -33.97
N ALA A 207 19.60 -11.90 -32.92
CA ALA A 207 20.89 -12.13 -32.29
C ALA A 207 20.84 -13.18 -31.16
N ASP A 208 19.82 -14.05 -31.15
CA ASP A 208 19.58 -15.10 -30.13
C ASP A 208 19.40 -14.55 -28.71
N GLY A 209 18.89 -13.32 -28.59
CA GLY A 209 18.61 -12.68 -27.31
C GLY A 209 17.28 -13.10 -26.70
N TRP A 210 17.29 -13.39 -25.40
CA TRP A 210 16.09 -13.43 -24.55
C TRP A 210 15.72 -11.99 -24.21
N VAL A 211 14.76 -11.42 -24.94
CA VAL A 211 14.42 -10.00 -24.89
C VAL A 211 13.39 -9.72 -23.80
N LEU A 212 13.72 -8.82 -22.89
CA LEU A 212 12.79 -8.21 -21.94
C LEU A 212 12.56 -6.75 -22.35
N LEU A 213 11.45 -6.48 -23.05
CA LEU A 213 10.98 -5.14 -23.40
C LEU A 213 10.17 -4.57 -22.23
N VAL A 214 10.63 -3.47 -21.65
CA VAL A 214 9.99 -2.87 -20.47
C VAL A 214 9.88 -1.34 -20.57
N GLY A 215 8.75 -0.82 -20.12
CA GLY A 215 8.66 0.58 -19.73
C GLY A 215 9.41 0.82 -18.42
N ILE A 216 10.27 1.83 -18.37
CA ILE A 216 11.18 2.05 -17.22
C ILE A 216 10.91 3.36 -16.45
N GLY A 217 10.01 4.18 -16.95
CA GLY A 217 9.69 5.48 -16.38
C GLY A 217 8.73 6.24 -17.26
N GLN A 218 8.26 7.39 -16.79
CA GLN A 218 7.32 8.25 -17.48
C GLN A 218 8.05 9.25 -18.39
N GLU A 219 7.34 9.77 -19.39
CA GLU A 219 7.87 10.75 -20.35
C GLU A 219 8.02 12.16 -19.75
N LEU A 220 7.15 12.53 -18.81
CA LEU A 220 7.09 13.86 -18.18
C LEU A 220 6.88 13.71 -16.67
N ALA A 221 7.32 14.69 -15.87
CA ALA A 221 7.12 14.66 -14.43
C ALA A 221 5.62 14.64 -14.07
N ASN A 222 4.81 15.38 -14.82
CA ASN A 222 3.35 15.42 -14.66
C ASN A 222 2.62 14.44 -15.60
N ALA A 223 3.33 13.47 -16.18
CA ALA A 223 2.68 12.43 -16.97
C ALA A 223 1.68 11.65 -16.10
N HIS A 224 0.68 11.09 -16.77
CA HIS A 224 -0.28 10.21 -16.13
C HIS A 224 0.48 9.03 -15.51
N GLN A 225 0.39 8.85 -14.19
CA GLN A 225 1.07 7.75 -13.52
C GLN A 225 0.30 6.47 -13.78
N GLU A 226 0.83 5.61 -14.63
CA GLU A 226 0.24 4.32 -15.00
C GLU A 226 1.28 3.18 -14.95
N PRO A 227 0.86 1.92 -14.75
CA PRO A 227 1.69 0.77 -15.05
C PRO A 227 2.03 0.73 -16.54
N LEU A 228 3.29 0.45 -16.86
CA LEU A 228 3.79 0.43 -18.24
C LEU A 228 3.85 -0.99 -18.80
N VAL A 229 4.29 -1.13 -20.05
CA VAL A 229 4.39 -2.41 -20.76
C VAL A 229 5.56 -3.24 -20.23
N ALA A 230 5.35 -4.56 -20.09
CA ALA A 230 6.41 -5.55 -19.97
C ALA A 230 6.13 -6.75 -20.89
N MET A 231 7.10 -7.12 -21.71
CA MET A 231 7.04 -8.27 -22.61
C MET A 231 8.37 -9.02 -22.57
N GLN A 232 8.31 -10.33 -22.40
CA GLN A 232 9.47 -11.23 -22.51
C GLN A 232 9.32 -12.07 -23.78
N LEU A 233 10.38 -12.16 -24.60
CA LEU A 233 10.41 -12.89 -25.87
C LEU A 233 11.73 -13.68 -26.05
N PRO A 234 11.71 -14.85 -26.72
CA PRO A 234 10.53 -15.66 -27.04
C PRO A 234 10.00 -16.35 -25.77
N PRO A 235 8.71 -16.71 -25.70
CA PRO A 235 8.17 -17.45 -24.58
C PRO A 235 8.62 -18.90 -24.65
N ASP A 236 9.09 -19.45 -23.53
CA ASP A 236 9.65 -20.81 -23.46
C ASP A 236 8.58 -21.87 -23.79
N ASP A 237 7.40 -21.74 -23.16
CA ASP A 237 6.27 -22.68 -23.28
C ASP A 237 4.96 -21.96 -23.64
N GLY A 238 5.04 -21.16 -24.70
CA GLY A 238 3.93 -20.37 -25.22
C GLY A 238 3.61 -19.12 -24.37
N PRO A 239 2.95 -18.12 -24.96
CA PRO A 239 2.75 -16.81 -24.35
C PRO A 239 1.80 -16.90 -23.12
N ARG A 240 2.20 -16.29 -22.00
CA ARG A 240 1.54 -16.37 -20.67
C ARG A 240 1.67 -15.04 -19.91
N TRP A 241 1.32 -15.00 -18.63
CA TRP A 241 1.47 -13.80 -17.80
C TRP A 241 2.84 -13.73 -17.11
N LEU A 242 3.51 -12.58 -17.19
CA LEU A 242 4.69 -12.27 -16.37
C LEU A 242 4.29 -12.07 -14.91
N THR A 243 5.14 -12.49 -13.98
CA THR A 243 4.93 -12.32 -12.55
C THR A 243 6.27 -12.35 -11.80
N SER A 244 6.26 -11.92 -10.54
CA SER A 244 7.41 -11.98 -9.64
C SER A 244 6.94 -12.11 -8.20
N ASP A 245 7.82 -12.60 -7.33
CA ASP A 245 7.53 -12.71 -5.88
C ASP A 245 7.40 -11.34 -5.20
N SER A 246 7.87 -10.28 -5.86
CA SER A 246 7.73 -8.90 -5.44
C SER A 246 6.27 -8.44 -5.44
N THR A 247 5.54 -8.75 -6.51
CA THR A 247 4.15 -8.31 -6.69
C THR A 247 3.17 -9.39 -6.28
N ARG A 248 3.56 -10.68 -6.40
CA ARG A 248 2.73 -11.88 -6.20
C ARG A 248 1.45 -11.85 -7.01
N ARG A 249 1.51 -11.22 -8.19
CA ARG A 249 0.35 -11.01 -9.05
C ARG A 249 0.66 -11.43 -10.48
N PRO A 250 -0.13 -12.35 -11.05
CA PRO A 250 -0.08 -12.61 -12.48
C PRO A 250 -0.31 -11.33 -13.28
N GLY A 251 0.53 -11.09 -14.28
CA GLY A 251 0.44 -9.95 -15.18
C GLY A 251 0.98 -8.65 -14.59
N LEU A 252 1.69 -8.68 -13.46
CA LEU A 252 2.29 -7.48 -12.85
C LEU A 252 3.69 -7.78 -12.31
N ILE A 253 4.66 -6.94 -12.66
CA ILE A 253 6.03 -6.93 -12.13
C ILE A 253 6.40 -5.51 -11.66
N GLN A 254 7.56 -5.33 -11.03
CA GLN A 254 8.10 -4.01 -10.68
C GLN A 254 9.47 -3.77 -11.30
N LEU A 255 9.87 -2.49 -11.42
CA LEU A 255 11.11 -2.09 -12.08
C LEU A 255 12.37 -2.76 -11.51
N THR A 256 12.44 -2.94 -10.19
CA THR A 256 13.59 -3.58 -9.52
C THR A 256 13.69 -5.08 -9.84
N ASP A 257 12.62 -5.72 -10.31
CA ASP A 257 12.64 -7.12 -10.76
C ASP A 257 13.51 -7.30 -12.00
N VAL A 258 13.68 -6.26 -12.82
CA VAL A 258 14.54 -6.27 -14.01
C VAL A 258 15.99 -6.57 -13.62
N THR A 259 16.52 -5.83 -12.65
CA THR A 259 17.90 -6.04 -12.17
C THR A 259 18.05 -7.39 -11.50
N ALA A 260 17.08 -7.82 -10.70
CA ALA A 260 17.09 -9.15 -10.08
C ALA A 260 17.09 -10.28 -11.13
N THR A 261 16.43 -10.08 -12.26
CA THR A 261 16.43 -11.02 -13.39
C THR A 261 17.76 -11.05 -14.12
N ILE A 262 18.37 -9.89 -14.39
CA ILE A 262 19.73 -9.81 -15.00
C ILE A 262 20.77 -10.48 -14.09
N LEU A 263 20.63 -10.30 -12.77
CA LEU A 263 21.55 -10.85 -11.77
C LEU A 263 21.13 -12.22 -11.24
N LYS A 264 20.17 -12.89 -11.89
CA LYS A 264 19.72 -14.22 -11.48
C LYS A 264 20.91 -15.17 -11.34
N GLU A 265 20.95 -15.91 -10.22
CA GLU A 265 22.03 -16.86 -9.89
C GLU A 265 23.43 -16.22 -9.77
N ARG A 266 23.51 -14.88 -9.72
CA ARG A 266 24.75 -14.12 -9.57
C ARG A 266 24.72 -13.34 -8.26
N THR A 267 25.88 -13.21 -7.63
CA THR A 267 26.01 -12.37 -6.43
C THR A 267 26.01 -10.90 -6.84
N PRO A 268 25.07 -10.07 -6.36
CA PRO A 268 25.10 -8.64 -6.62
C PRO A 268 26.36 -8.01 -6.04
N ALA A 269 26.92 -7.01 -6.72
CA ALA A 269 28.08 -6.30 -6.20
C ALA A 269 27.73 -5.60 -4.87
N ASN A 270 28.52 -5.87 -3.83
CA ASN A 270 28.40 -5.19 -2.55
C ASN A 270 29.15 -3.85 -2.60
N VAL A 271 28.55 -2.88 -3.30
CA VAL A 271 29.10 -1.54 -3.46
C VAL A 271 28.05 -0.49 -3.09
N ASP A 272 28.45 0.46 -2.27
CA ASP A 272 27.67 1.66 -1.97
C ASP A 272 28.53 2.90 -2.31
N PRO A 273 28.20 3.66 -3.37
CA PRO A 273 28.96 4.84 -3.75
C PRO A 273 28.80 6.00 -2.75
N ALA A 274 27.78 5.96 -1.88
CA ALA A 274 27.52 7.00 -0.88
C ALA A 274 28.27 6.77 0.46
N GLY A 275 28.92 5.61 0.67
CA GLY A 275 29.67 5.34 1.90
C GLY A 275 30.08 3.86 2.10
N SER A 276 30.79 3.56 3.20
CA SER A 276 31.38 2.23 3.49
C SER A 276 30.40 1.18 4.03
N ALA A 277 29.10 1.37 3.87
CA ALA A 277 28.10 0.42 4.34
C ALA A 277 27.96 -0.75 3.35
N GLU A 278 27.66 -1.95 3.87
CA GLU A 278 27.26 -3.05 2.99
C GLU A 278 25.95 -2.69 2.30
N ALA A 279 25.99 -2.74 0.98
CA ALA A 279 24.87 -2.44 0.13
C ALA A 279 23.77 -3.50 0.39
N GLY A 280 22.56 -3.05 0.75
CA GLY A 280 21.45 -3.93 1.13
C GLY A 280 21.02 -4.92 0.02
N PRO A 281 20.17 -5.91 0.32
CA PRO A 281 19.68 -6.84 -0.70
C PRO A 281 18.96 -6.10 -1.84
N LEU A 282 18.80 -6.78 -2.99
CA LEU A 282 17.96 -6.26 -4.07
C LEU A 282 16.50 -6.13 -3.60
N ASP A 283 15.81 -5.08 -4.03
CA ASP A 283 14.39 -4.88 -3.72
C ASP A 283 13.47 -5.77 -4.58
N GLY A 284 13.98 -6.17 -5.76
CA GLY A 284 13.26 -6.97 -6.75
C GLY A 284 13.49 -8.46 -6.62
N ASN A 285 12.67 -9.22 -7.32
CA ASN A 285 12.78 -10.68 -7.47
C ASN A 285 12.85 -11.05 -8.94
N GLU A 286 13.36 -12.24 -9.22
CA GLU A 286 13.40 -12.76 -10.59
C GLU A 286 12.01 -12.79 -11.23
N ILE A 287 11.93 -12.27 -12.45
CA ILE A 287 10.74 -12.33 -13.28
C ILE A 287 10.57 -13.74 -13.81
N HIS A 288 9.39 -14.30 -13.61
CA HIS A 288 8.98 -15.58 -14.16
C HIS A 288 7.57 -15.46 -14.76
N PHE A 289 7.00 -16.58 -15.21
CA PHE A 289 5.68 -16.59 -15.84
C PHE A 289 4.70 -17.55 -15.14
N THR A 290 3.41 -17.26 -15.28
CA THR A 290 2.32 -18.03 -14.67
C THR A 290 1.04 -17.92 -15.49
N GLY A 291 0.01 -18.68 -15.08
CA GLY A 291 -1.31 -18.68 -15.69
C GLY A 291 -1.40 -19.43 -17.02
N ASP A 292 -2.59 -19.39 -17.61
CA ASP A 292 -2.90 -20.07 -18.86
C ASP A 292 -2.25 -19.38 -20.08
N ARG A 293 -2.07 -20.15 -21.15
CA ARG A 293 -1.60 -19.58 -22.43
C ARG A 293 -2.66 -18.67 -23.01
N HIS A 294 -2.25 -17.51 -23.50
CA HIS A 294 -3.13 -16.61 -24.25
C HIS A 294 -2.84 -16.68 -25.75
N THR A 295 -3.84 -16.44 -26.57
CA THR A 295 -3.71 -16.49 -28.04
C THR A 295 -4.36 -15.31 -28.75
N ASP A 296 -4.99 -14.42 -27.98
CA ASP A 296 -5.70 -13.25 -28.48
C ASP A 296 -5.05 -11.98 -27.94
N ALA A 297 -4.22 -11.35 -28.78
CA ALA A 297 -3.53 -10.12 -28.45
C ALA A 297 -4.48 -8.98 -28.10
N ALA A 298 -5.66 -8.90 -28.74
CA ALA A 298 -6.61 -7.84 -28.48
C ALA A 298 -7.20 -7.96 -27.06
N ALA A 299 -7.61 -9.17 -26.67
CA ALA A 299 -8.12 -9.45 -25.32
C ALA A 299 -7.06 -9.20 -24.24
N VAL A 300 -5.80 -9.55 -24.51
CA VAL A 300 -4.67 -9.28 -23.60
C VAL A 300 -4.45 -7.79 -23.41
N ILE A 301 -4.41 -7.03 -24.50
CA ILE A 301 -4.22 -5.57 -24.46
C ILE A 301 -5.40 -4.92 -23.72
N GLU A 302 -6.63 -5.36 -23.98
CA GLU A 302 -7.83 -4.86 -23.29
C GLU A 302 -7.77 -5.13 -21.78
N ASP A 303 -7.39 -6.34 -21.35
CA ASP A 303 -7.23 -6.67 -19.93
C ASP A 303 -6.18 -5.78 -19.24
N ARG A 304 -5.12 -5.39 -19.97
CA ARG A 304 -4.11 -4.47 -19.44
C ARG A 304 -4.58 -3.04 -19.32
N LEU A 305 -5.35 -2.55 -20.29
CA LEU A 305 -5.96 -1.23 -20.22
C LEU A 305 -7.01 -1.17 -19.09
N ASP A 306 -7.79 -2.23 -18.89
CA ASP A 306 -8.69 -2.38 -17.75
C ASP A 306 -7.93 -2.35 -16.41
N ALA A 307 -6.77 -3.02 -16.34
CA ALA A 307 -5.93 -3.01 -15.15
C ALA A 307 -5.35 -1.61 -14.85
N ASN A 308 -4.97 -0.87 -15.88
CA ASN A 308 -4.53 0.53 -15.76
C ASN A 308 -5.64 1.39 -15.13
N GLU A 309 -6.85 1.38 -15.70
CA GLU A 309 -8.01 2.09 -15.14
C GLU A 309 -8.30 1.69 -13.69
N ARG A 310 -8.22 0.39 -13.38
CA ARG A 310 -8.41 -0.16 -12.03
C ARG A 310 -7.40 0.39 -11.01
N PHE A 311 -6.18 0.72 -11.42
CA PHE A 311 -5.12 1.19 -10.53
C PHE A 311 -4.96 2.71 -10.49
N GLU A 312 -5.37 3.42 -11.54
CA GLU A 312 -5.19 4.86 -11.70
C GLU A 312 -6.31 5.69 -11.07
N GLN A 313 -7.56 5.32 -11.33
CA GLN A 313 -8.73 6.09 -10.91
C GLN A 313 -8.97 6.15 -9.38
N PRO A 314 -8.60 5.15 -8.55
CA PRO A 314 -8.98 5.17 -7.13
C PRO A 314 -8.45 6.37 -6.35
N ARG A 315 -7.23 6.85 -6.62
CA ARG A 315 -6.62 7.97 -5.88
C ARG A 315 -7.28 9.34 -6.17
N PRO A 316 -7.42 9.79 -7.43
CA PRO A 316 -8.13 11.04 -7.70
C PRO A 316 -9.60 10.96 -7.27
N MET A 317 -10.26 9.80 -7.45
CA MET A 317 -11.64 9.62 -7.02
C MET A 317 -11.78 9.58 -5.50
N LEU A 318 -10.79 9.09 -4.74
CA LEU A 318 -10.76 9.18 -3.28
C LEU A 318 -10.87 10.64 -2.83
N PHE A 319 -10.08 11.55 -3.43
CA PHE A 319 -10.17 12.98 -3.11
C PHE A 319 -11.53 13.57 -3.48
N ALA A 320 -12.03 13.29 -4.69
CA ALA A 320 -13.31 13.82 -5.16
C ALA A 320 -14.51 13.34 -4.32
N VAL A 321 -14.56 12.05 -3.99
CA VAL A 321 -15.60 11.46 -3.14
C VAL A 321 -15.49 11.99 -1.71
N SER A 322 -14.28 12.02 -1.14
CA SER A 322 -14.09 12.51 0.24
C SER A 322 -14.55 13.96 0.37
N LEU A 323 -14.20 14.82 -0.60
CA LEU A 323 -14.67 16.20 -0.63
C LEU A 323 -16.19 16.29 -0.76
N THR A 324 -16.80 15.46 -1.61
CA THR A 324 -18.26 15.40 -1.79
C THR A 324 -18.96 15.03 -0.48
N ILE A 325 -18.52 13.95 0.18
CA ILE A 325 -19.15 13.47 1.42
C ILE A 325 -18.95 14.50 2.53
N VAL A 326 -17.74 15.01 2.74
CA VAL A 326 -17.46 16.03 3.75
C VAL A 326 -18.26 17.32 3.50
N ALA A 327 -18.37 17.77 2.24
CA ALA A 327 -19.19 18.94 1.91
C ALA A 327 -20.68 18.70 2.23
N ALA A 328 -21.21 17.53 1.87
CA ALA A 328 -22.58 17.15 2.18
C ALA A 328 -22.83 17.08 3.69
N GLU A 329 -21.89 16.51 4.45
CA GLU A 329 -21.93 16.46 5.92
C GLU A 329 -21.93 17.85 6.54
N VAL A 330 -21.00 18.73 6.13
CA VAL A 330 -20.91 20.11 6.64
C VAL A 330 -22.20 20.86 6.34
N LEU A 331 -22.73 20.78 5.11
CA LEU A 331 -23.99 21.43 4.75
C LEU A 331 -25.18 20.90 5.57
N ALA A 332 -25.25 19.57 5.79
CA ALA A 332 -26.32 18.96 6.58
C ALA A 332 -26.21 19.34 8.07
N LEU A 333 -25.00 19.39 8.63
CA LEU A 333 -24.75 19.82 10.01
C LEU A 333 -25.04 21.30 10.21
N LEU A 334 -24.66 22.16 9.26
CA LEU A 334 -25.02 23.59 9.27
C LEU A 334 -26.54 23.77 9.20
N TRP A 335 -27.20 23.05 8.30
CA TRP A 335 -28.67 23.09 8.21
C TRP A 335 -29.34 22.62 9.51
N PHE A 336 -28.81 21.56 10.14
CA PHE A 336 -29.25 21.12 11.45
C PHE A 336 -29.02 22.19 12.53
N TRP A 337 -27.84 22.82 12.54
CA TRP A 337 -27.48 23.85 13.52
C TRP A 337 -28.43 25.04 13.48
N PHE A 338 -28.80 25.52 12.29
CA PHE A 338 -29.71 26.66 12.11
C PHE A 338 -31.19 26.31 12.26
N ARG A 339 -31.68 25.20 11.69
CA ARG A 339 -33.12 24.89 11.66
C ARG A 339 -33.60 24.02 12.81
N ARG A 340 -32.73 23.14 13.32
CA ARG A 340 -33.03 22.15 14.40
C ARG A 340 -34.34 21.39 14.20
N SER A 341 -34.72 21.11 12.95
CA SER A 341 -35.96 20.40 12.62
C SER A 341 -35.72 18.89 12.55
N PRO A 342 -36.77 18.05 12.63
CA PRO A 342 -36.64 16.60 12.46
C PRO A 342 -36.04 16.21 11.10
N ALA A 343 -36.36 16.96 10.04
CA ALA A 343 -35.84 16.72 8.69
C ALA A 343 -34.34 17.03 8.60
N SER A 344 -33.89 18.16 9.15
CA SER A 344 -32.46 18.52 9.13
C SER A 344 -31.62 17.56 9.97
N ARG A 345 -32.15 17.11 11.12
CA ARG A 345 -31.51 16.08 11.94
C ARG A 345 -31.37 14.74 11.19
N ARG A 346 -32.45 14.23 10.59
CA ARG A 346 -32.41 12.98 9.80
C ARG A 346 -31.40 13.05 8.67
N THR A 347 -31.32 14.20 8.00
CA THR A 347 -30.38 14.42 6.90
C THR A 347 -28.94 14.41 7.41
N ALA A 348 -28.64 15.11 8.50
CA ALA A 348 -27.30 15.08 9.11
C ALA A 348 -26.90 13.67 9.59
N VAL A 349 -27.81 12.93 10.22
CA VAL A 349 -27.55 11.53 10.62
C VAL A 349 -27.32 10.65 9.39
N PHE A 350 -28.07 10.85 8.30
CA PHE A 350 -27.88 10.11 7.06
C PHE A 350 -26.52 10.40 6.43
N THR A 351 -26.09 11.66 6.34
CA THR A 351 -24.77 12.02 5.77
C THR A 351 -23.61 11.47 6.60
N LEU A 352 -23.73 11.44 7.94
CA LEU A 352 -22.72 10.85 8.83
C LEU A 352 -22.66 9.31 8.70
N LEU A 353 -23.80 8.65 8.50
CA LEU A 353 -23.84 7.20 8.23
C LEU A 353 -23.35 6.88 6.81
N MET A 354 -23.54 7.78 5.85
CA MET A 354 -22.97 7.71 4.50
C MET A 354 -21.44 7.64 4.56
N GLN A 355 -20.81 8.46 5.40
CA GLN A 355 -19.37 8.38 5.65
C GLN A 355 -18.96 7.02 6.27
N GLY A 356 -19.76 6.45 7.17
CA GLY A 356 -19.55 5.07 7.63
C GLY A 356 -19.72 4.03 6.52
N GLY A 357 -20.69 4.23 5.63
CA GLY A 357 -20.92 3.41 4.44
C GLY A 357 -19.78 3.50 3.42
N PHE A 358 -19.11 4.65 3.32
CA PHE A 358 -17.93 4.84 2.47
C PHE A 358 -16.80 3.85 2.80
N TYR A 359 -16.54 3.60 4.08
CA TYR A 359 -15.55 2.60 4.51
C TYR A 359 -15.89 1.17 4.10
N LEU A 360 -17.16 0.87 3.79
CA LEU A 360 -17.57 -0.39 3.16
C LEU A 360 -17.45 -0.31 1.64
N ALA A 361 -17.92 0.81 1.07
CA ALA A 361 -17.98 1.06 -0.36
C ALA A 361 -16.59 1.00 -1.01
N VAL A 362 -15.55 1.50 -0.33
CA VAL A 362 -14.16 1.45 -0.82
C VAL A 362 -13.77 0.04 -1.27
N PHE A 363 -14.11 -0.98 -0.49
CA PHE A 363 -13.79 -2.38 -0.81
C PHE A 363 -14.85 -3.02 -1.71
N LEU A 364 -16.13 -2.83 -1.38
CA LEU A 364 -17.24 -3.45 -2.13
C LEU A 364 -17.38 -2.92 -3.56
N SER A 365 -16.88 -1.72 -3.85
CA SER A 365 -16.85 -1.17 -5.20
C SER A 365 -16.12 -2.10 -6.18
N THR A 366 -15.08 -2.80 -5.74
CA THR A 366 -14.31 -3.70 -6.61
C THR A 366 -15.14 -4.85 -7.18
N LEU A 367 -16.22 -5.24 -6.49
CA LEU A 367 -17.16 -6.27 -6.94
C LEU A 367 -18.01 -5.84 -8.15
N THR A 368 -18.14 -4.53 -8.40
CA THR A 368 -18.91 -4.03 -9.54
C THR A 368 -18.11 -4.02 -10.84
N VAL A 369 -16.80 -4.27 -10.77
CA VAL A 369 -15.89 -4.22 -11.92
C VAL A 369 -15.99 -2.86 -12.63
N TRP A 370 -16.09 -1.78 -11.85
CA TRP A 370 -16.33 -0.41 -12.32
C TRP A 370 -15.35 0.06 -13.39
N TRP A 371 -14.14 -0.51 -13.43
CA TRP A 371 -13.11 -0.16 -14.40
C TRP A 371 -13.48 -0.56 -15.84
N ARG A 372 -14.43 -1.48 -16.02
CA ARG A 372 -14.97 -1.86 -17.35
C ARG A 372 -16.18 -1.04 -17.78
N TRP A 373 -16.65 -0.12 -16.93
CA TRP A 373 -17.82 0.69 -17.24
C TRP A 373 -17.43 1.92 -18.06
N PRO A 374 -18.36 2.50 -18.84
CA PRO A 374 -18.11 3.75 -19.53
C PRO A 374 -17.65 4.85 -18.56
N SER A 375 -16.58 5.56 -18.90
CA SER A 375 -15.94 6.55 -18.01
C SER A 375 -15.62 5.95 -16.63
N PRO A 376 -14.58 5.11 -16.51
CA PRO A 376 -14.23 4.39 -15.29
C PRO A 376 -14.16 5.26 -14.03
N GLY A 377 -13.51 6.43 -14.11
CA GLY A 377 -13.42 7.36 -12.97
C GLY A 377 -14.79 7.85 -12.49
N PHE A 378 -15.65 8.30 -13.40
CA PHE A 378 -17.01 8.74 -13.04
C PHE A 378 -17.88 7.58 -12.55
N SER A 379 -17.75 6.41 -13.17
CA SER A 379 -18.42 5.18 -12.73
C SER A 379 -18.02 4.79 -11.31
N LEU A 380 -16.72 4.83 -10.97
CA LEU A 380 -16.23 4.60 -9.62
C LEU A 380 -16.82 5.60 -8.62
N TYR A 381 -16.82 6.89 -8.95
CA TYR A 381 -17.44 7.93 -8.13
C TYR A 381 -18.91 7.59 -7.81
N CYS A 382 -19.71 7.28 -8.84
CA CYS A 382 -21.11 6.94 -8.68
C CYS A 382 -21.33 5.65 -7.89
N VAL A 383 -20.51 4.62 -8.12
CA VAL A 383 -20.56 3.34 -7.39
C VAL A 383 -20.30 3.57 -5.90
N ILE A 384 -19.28 4.36 -5.55
CA ILE A 384 -18.93 4.62 -4.15
C ILE A 384 -20.04 5.39 -3.46
N ILE A 385 -20.55 6.48 -4.06
CA ILE A 385 -21.65 7.26 -3.50
C ILE A 385 -22.91 6.39 -3.37
N GLY A 386 -23.22 5.56 -4.37
CA GLY A 386 -24.35 4.66 -4.37
C GLY A 386 -24.29 3.61 -3.26
N ILE A 387 -23.17 2.88 -3.14
CA ILE A 387 -22.99 1.87 -2.08
C ILE A 387 -22.99 2.53 -0.70
N SER A 388 -22.36 3.69 -0.54
CA SER A 388 -22.37 4.45 0.71
C SER A 388 -23.80 4.81 1.13
N ALA A 389 -24.63 5.26 0.17
CA ALA A 389 -26.01 5.67 0.41
C ALA A 389 -26.89 4.48 0.77
N LEU A 390 -26.72 3.37 0.05
CA LEU A 390 -27.42 2.12 0.30
C LEU A 390 -27.05 1.53 1.66
N ALA A 391 -25.76 1.56 2.03
CA ALA A 391 -25.30 1.12 3.34
C ALA A 391 -25.88 1.99 4.47
N ALA A 392 -25.88 3.31 4.31
CA ALA A 392 -26.49 4.24 5.27
C ALA A 392 -28.00 4.00 5.41
N LEU A 393 -28.70 3.86 4.28
CA LEU A 393 -30.15 3.59 4.25
C LEU A 393 -30.48 2.25 4.91
N ALA A 394 -29.76 1.19 4.56
CA ALA A 394 -29.93 -0.13 5.15
C ALA A 394 -29.66 -0.10 6.66
N ALA A 395 -28.60 0.58 7.10
CA ALA A 395 -28.28 0.75 8.51
C ALA A 395 -29.41 1.48 9.25
N GLN A 396 -29.95 2.57 8.70
CA GLN A 396 -31.07 3.31 9.30
C GLN A 396 -32.37 2.51 9.35
N VAL A 397 -32.74 1.84 8.26
CA VAL A 397 -34.04 1.15 8.14
C VAL A 397 -34.04 -0.17 8.90
N VAL A 398 -32.98 -0.97 8.75
CA VAL A 398 -32.89 -2.34 9.29
C VAL A 398 -32.36 -2.32 10.72
N LEU A 399 -31.24 -1.64 10.96
CA LEU A 399 -30.54 -1.69 12.25
C LEU A 399 -30.99 -0.58 13.21
N LYS A 400 -31.62 0.48 12.69
CA LYS A 400 -32.21 1.59 13.47
C LYS A 400 -31.20 2.15 14.48
N LYS A 401 -31.48 2.03 15.77
CA LYS A 401 -30.59 2.47 16.86
C LYS A 401 -29.21 1.79 16.87
N TYR A 402 -29.00 0.72 16.11
CA TYR A 402 -27.71 0.03 15.97
C TYR A 402 -27.03 0.33 14.62
N ALA A 403 -27.51 1.31 13.84
CA ALA A 403 -26.97 1.66 12.52
C ALA A 403 -25.44 1.85 12.52
N TYR A 404 -24.94 2.69 13.43
CA TYR A 404 -23.51 2.99 13.56
C TYR A 404 -22.67 1.75 13.87
N LEU A 405 -23.15 0.93 14.81
CA LEU A 405 -22.48 -0.31 15.20
C LEU A 405 -22.49 -1.33 14.06
N GLY A 406 -23.60 -1.40 13.33
CA GLY A 406 -23.77 -2.27 12.18
C GLY A 406 -22.74 -2.02 11.09
N LEU A 407 -22.49 -0.75 10.75
CA LEU A 407 -21.50 -0.38 9.75
C LEU A 407 -20.07 -0.75 10.20
N ALA A 408 -19.71 -0.48 11.46
CA ALA A 408 -18.40 -0.87 12.00
C ALA A 408 -18.19 -2.40 12.02
N ILE A 409 -19.20 -3.16 12.45
CA ILE A 409 -19.16 -4.63 12.44
C ILE A 409 -19.14 -5.18 11.01
N ALA A 410 -19.89 -4.58 10.08
CA ALA A 410 -19.87 -4.98 8.67
C ALA A 410 -18.48 -4.78 8.07
N ALA A 411 -17.83 -3.66 8.33
CA ALA A 411 -16.45 -3.39 7.88
C ALA A 411 -15.49 -4.46 8.41
N TYR A 412 -15.59 -4.76 9.71
CA TYR A 412 -14.79 -5.81 10.35
C TYR A 412 -14.98 -7.17 9.69
N LEU A 413 -16.24 -7.61 9.49
CA LEU A 413 -16.52 -8.91 8.90
C LEU A 413 -16.08 -9.01 7.44
N ILE A 414 -16.32 -7.95 6.64
CA ILE A 414 -15.89 -7.90 5.25
C ILE A 414 -14.38 -8.03 5.16
N LEU A 415 -13.64 -7.26 5.97
CA LEU A 415 -12.18 -7.30 5.96
C LEU A 415 -11.61 -8.60 6.52
N LEU A 416 -12.25 -9.23 7.51
CA LEU A 416 -11.83 -10.56 7.94
C LEU A 416 -11.94 -11.59 6.81
N VAL A 417 -13.08 -11.59 6.10
CA VAL A 417 -13.30 -12.51 4.97
C VAL A 417 -12.33 -12.20 3.84
N ASP A 418 -12.16 -10.92 3.50
CA ASP A 418 -11.20 -10.48 2.48
C ASP A 418 -9.77 -10.95 2.78
N GLY A 419 -9.31 -10.72 4.01
CA GLY A 419 -7.96 -11.14 4.43
C GLY A 419 -7.75 -12.65 4.35
N VAL A 420 -8.72 -13.45 4.81
CA VAL A 420 -8.65 -14.93 4.73
C VAL A 420 -8.65 -15.43 3.28
N LEU A 421 -9.32 -14.72 2.37
CA LEU A 421 -9.36 -15.04 0.94
C LEU A 421 -8.14 -14.52 0.15
N GLY A 422 -7.14 -13.93 0.81
CA GLY A 422 -5.95 -13.41 0.14
C GLY A 422 -6.13 -12.00 -0.44
N THR A 423 -7.00 -11.18 0.16
CA THR A 423 -7.19 -9.75 -0.12
C THR A 423 -7.72 -9.36 -1.51
N PRO A 424 -8.66 -10.11 -2.13
CA PRO A 424 -9.19 -9.78 -3.45
C PRO A 424 -9.83 -8.38 -3.55
N LEU A 425 -10.46 -7.89 -2.48
CA LEU A 425 -11.09 -6.57 -2.45
C LEU A 425 -10.10 -5.41 -2.30
N GLN A 426 -8.83 -5.69 -2.00
CA GLN A 426 -7.79 -4.66 -1.98
C GLN A 426 -7.37 -4.28 -3.40
N VAL A 427 -7.48 -5.18 -4.36
CA VAL A 427 -6.99 -4.93 -5.71
C VAL A 427 -7.88 -3.90 -6.41
N GLY A 428 -7.40 -2.66 -6.58
CA GLY A 428 -8.15 -1.57 -7.19
C GLY A 428 -9.14 -0.86 -6.26
N SER A 429 -9.01 -1.04 -4.94
CA SER A 429 -9.76 -0.23 -3.97
C SER A 429 -9.12 1.14 -3.80
N MET A 430 -9.89 2.12 -3.32
CA MET A 430 -9.37 3.46 -3.01
C MET A 430 -8.36 3.51 -1.87
N PHE A 431 -8.35 2.48 -1.01
CA PHE A 431 -7.45 2.39 0.14
C PHE A 431 -6.22 1.53 -0.14
N ALA A 432 -6.10 0.99 -1.36
CA ALA A 432 -4.94 0.23 -1.76
C ALA A 432 -3.80 1.15 -2.18
N ASP A 433 -2.61 0.86 -1.68
CA ASP A 433 -1.36 1.49 -2.11
C ASP A 433 -0.85 0.88 -3.42
N GLY A 434 -1.75 0.82 -4.41
CA GLY A 434 -1.66 -0.03 -5.60
C GLY A 434 -0.46 0.23 -6.53
N PRO A 435 -0.40 -0.49 -7.66
CA PRO A 435 0.79 -0.55 -8.52
C PRO A 435 1.29 0.78 -9.08
N VAL A 436 0.41 1.79 -9.20
CA VAL A 436 0.79 3.14 -9.63
C VAL A 436 1.68 3.84 -8.60
N ILE A 437 1.36 3.68 -7.32
CA ILE A 437 2.10 4.31 -6.21
C ILE A 437 3.29 3.43 -5.81
N GLY A 438 3.24 2.14 -6.11
CA GLY A 438 4.25 1.16 -5.71
C GLY A 438 4.39 1.04 -4.20
N GLY A 439 3.34 1.33 -3.42
CA GLY A 439 3.40 1.25 -1.96
C GLY A 439 3.29 -0.20 -1.48
N ARG A 440 2.24 -0.91 -1.90
CA ARG A 440 2.04 -2.33 -1.55
C ARG A 440 1.24 -3.06 -2.62
N PHE A 441 1.76 -4.20 -3.08
CA PHE A 441 1.13 -5.00 -4.13
C PHE A 441 0.19 -6.08 -3.62
N TYR A 442 0.15 -6.43 -2.34
CA TYR A 442 -0.75 -7.46 -1.79
C TYR A 442 -0.92 -7.28 -0.28
N GLY A 443 -1.93 -7.92 0.31
CA GLY A 443 -2.20 -7.78 1.73
C GLY A 443 -2.92 -6.46 2.07
N PHE A 444 -3.01 -6.14 3.35
CA PHE A 444 -3.60 -4.91 3.85
C PHE A 444 -2.57 -3.78 3.83
N GLY A 445 -2.98 -2.62 3.32
CA GLY A 445 -2.28 -1.35 3.51
C GLY A 445 -2.76 -0.64 4.78
N ASN A 446 -2.08 0.45 5.15
CA ASN A 446 -2.36 1.19 6.39
C ASN A 446 -3.80 1.70 6.50
N SER A 447 -4.40 2.13 5.38
CA SER A 447 -5.78 2.61 5.33
C SER A 447 -6.80 1.50 5.59
N THR A 448 -6.52 0.31 5.06
CA THR A 448 -7.32 -0.90 5.31
C THR A 448 -7.18 -1.37 6.74
N PHE A 449 -5.96 -1.41 7.27
CA PHE A 449 -5.70 -1.70 8.67
C PHE A 449 -6.47 -0.76 9.60
N ALA A 450 -6.42 0.56 9.37
CA ALA A 450 -7.14 1.55 10.19
C ALA A 450 -8.65 1.25 10.23
N THR A 451 -9.23 0.84 9.09
CA THR A 451 -10.63 0.46 8.99
C THR A 451 -10.94 -0.83 9.76
N LEU A 452 -10.09 -1.86 9.60
CA LEU A 452 -10.20 -3.13 10.32
C LEU A 452 -10.08 -2.90 11.83
N ALA A 453 -9.13 -2.08 12.29
CA ALA A 453 -8.89 -1.79 13.70
C ALA A 453 -10.10 -1.12 14.36
N VAL A 454 -10.71 -0.12 13.71
CA VAL A 454 -11.94 0.51 14.21
C VAL A 454 -13.07 -0.51 14.31
N GLY A 455 -13.30 -1.27 13.23
CA GLY A 455 -14.33 -2.30 13.21
C GLY A 455 -14.13 -3.36 14.29
N ALA A 456 -12.91 -3.87 14.46
CA ALA A 456 -12.55 -4.90 15.43
C ALA A 456 -12.73 -4.42 16.87
N LEU A 457 -12.23 -3.23 17.21
CA LEU A 457 -12.32 -2.68 18.57
C LEU A 457 -13.78 -2.33 18.94
N VAL A 458 -14.56 -1.80 17.99
CA VAL A 458 -15.99 -1.54 18.21
C VAL A 458 -16.78 -2.83 18.34
N ALA A 459 -16.52 -3.84 17.49
CA ALA A 459 -17.15 -5.16 17.59
C ALA A 459 -16.80 -5.87 18.92
N ALA A 460 -15.54 -5.81 19.33
CA ALA A 460 -15.06 -6.34 20.60
C ALA A 460 -15.74 -5.65 21.80
N GLY A 461 -15.86 -4.32 21.75
CA GLY A 461 -16.56 -3.53 22.76
C GLY A 461 -18.01 -3.91 22.91
N PHE A 462 -18.71 -4.08 21.78
CA PHE A 462 -20.10 -4.52 21.78
C PHE A 462 -20.28 -5.94 22.32
N ALA A 463 -19.44 -6.89 21.88
CA ALA A 463 -19.48 -8.27 22.35
C ALA A 463 -19.22 -8.34 23.87
N ALA A 464 -18.21 -7.61 24.35
CA ALA A 464 -17.89 -7.50 25.77
C ALA A 464 -19.04 -6.86 26.56
N GLN A 465 -19.69 -5.83 26.02
CA GLN A 465 -20.81 -5.15 26.67
C GLN A 465 -21.99 -6.09 26.94
N LYS A 466 -22.22 -7.09 26.08
CA LYS A 466 -23.26 -8.12 26.27
C LYS A 466 -22.91 -9.14 27.35
N LEU A 467 -21.63 -9.32 27.66
CA LEU A 467 -21.13 -10.34 28.59
C LEU A 467 -20.70 -9.78 29.94
N ILE A 468 -20.44 -8.47 30.03
CA ILE A 468 -19.81 -7.86 31.21
C ILE A 468 -20.66 -7.98 32.48
N SER A 469 -21.99 -7.99 32.35
CA SER A 469 -22.91 -8.21 33.47
C SER A 469 -22.92 -9.66 33.97
N LYS A 470 -22.53 -10.63 33.12
CA LYS A 470 -22.45 -12.05 33.47
C LYS A 470 -21.09 -12.40 34.06
N SER A 471 -20.02 -12.01 33.37
CA SER A 471 -18.65 -12.27 33.80
C SER A 471 -17.67 -11.34 33.09
N ARG A 472 -16.91 -10.59 33.88
CA ARG A 472 -15.80 -9.77 33.37
C ARG A 472 -14.73 -10.59 32.66
N VAL A 473 -14.53 -11.84 33.08
CA VAL A 473 -13.59 -12.76 32.42
C VAL A 473 -14.11 -13.14 31.04
N GLN A 474 -15.39 -13.54 30.92
CA GLN A 474 -15.97 -13.87 29.61
C GLN A 474 -15.99 -12.66 28.67
N ALA A 475 -16.27 -11.46 29.19
CA ALA A 475 -16.22 -10.23 28.42
C ALA A 475 -14.79 -9.92 27.93
N ALA A 476 -13.78 -10.06 28.79
CA ALA A 476 -12.37 -9.89 28.40
C ALA A 476 -11.93 -10.94 27.38
N VAL A 477 -12.35 -12.19 27.53
CA VAL A 477 -12.11 -13.26 26.53
C VAL A 477 -12.77 -12.91 25.20
N ALA A 478 -13.98 -12.36 25.19
CA ALA A 478 -14.62 -11.92 23.95
C ALA A 478 -13.82 -10.81 23.26
N VAL A 479 -13.25 -9.86 24.00
CA VAL A 479 -12.32 -8.86 23.45
C VAL A 479 -11.11 -9.53 22.80
N LEU A 480 -10.48 -10.47 23.51
CA LEU A 480 -9.30 -11.18 22.99
C LEU A 480 -9.62 -12.03 21.76
N VAL A 481 -10.80 -12.65 21.68
CA VAL A 481 -11.22 -13.46 20.54
C VAL A 481 -11.48 -12.58 19.32
N VAL A 482 -12.25 -11.50 19.48
CA VAL A 482 -12.59 -10.58 18.37
C VAL A 482 -11.35 -9.80 17.92
N GLY A 483 -10.62 -9.17 18.84
CA GLY A 483 -9.39 -8.46 18.52
C GLY A 483 -8.29 -9.38 18.01
N GLY A 484 -8.16 -10.58 18.58
CA GLY A 484 -7.20 -11.59 18.13
C GLY A 484 -7.47 -12.08 16.72
N ALA A 485 -8.72 -12.24 16.32
CA ALA A 485 -9.07 -12.59 14.95
C ALA A 485 -8.60 -11.50 13.96
N ALA A 486 -8.80 -10.21 14.28
CA ALA A 486 -8.24 -9.12 13.48
C ALA A 486 -6.71 -9.19 13.40
N ILE A 487 -6.02 -9.33 14.53
CA ILE A 487 -4.54 -9.39 14.58
C ILE A 487 -4.00 -10.54 13.72
N VAL A 488 -4.63 -11.72 13.77
CA VAL A 488 -4.19 -12.88 12.97
C VAL A 488 -4.48 -12.65 11.49
N VAL A 489 -5.64 -12.12 11.12
CA VAL A 489 -5.97 -11.84 9.71
C VAL A 489 -5.08 -10.76 9.12
N ASP A 490 -4.86 -9.70 9.88
CA ASP A 490 -4.00 -8.58 9.54
C ASP A 490 -2.54 -9.01 9.36
N GLY A 491 -2.01 -9.83 10.28
CA GLY A 491 -0.59 -10.13 10.34
C GLY A 491 -0.09 -11.36 9.57
N ARG A 492 -0.95 -12.35 9.34
CA ARG A 492 -0.49 -13.65 8.83
C ARG A 492 0.03 -13.57 7.38
N PRO A 493 1.19 -14.18 7.06
CA PRO A 493 1.66 -14.32 5.68
C PRO A 493 0.64 -15.03 4.79
N GLY A 494 0.37 -14.45 3.62
CA GLY A 494 -0.64 -14.93 2.67
C GLY A 494 -2.04 -14.34 2.90
N TRP A 495 -2.27 -13.67 4.04
CA TRP A 495 -3.47 -12.90 4.34
C TRP A 495 -3.14 -11.40 4.31
N GLY A 496 -3.38 -10.64 5.39
CA GLY A 496 -3.11 -9.20 5.45
C GLY A 496 -1.62 -8.85 5.36
N THR A 497 -0.72 -9.68 5.90
CA THR A 497 0.75 -9.42 5.92
C THR A 497 1.12 -7.99 6.36
N ASP A 498 0.33 -7.38 7.26
CA ASP A 498 0.60 -6.06 7.84
C ASP A 498 1.18 -6.20 9.25
N PHE A 499 2.50 -6.18 9.33
CA PHE A 499 3.18 -6.23 10.62
C PHE A 499 2.99 -4.95 11.44
N GLY A 500 2.90 -3.81 10.76
CA GLY A 500 2.69 -2.50 11.38
C GLY A 500 1.35 -2.43 12.10
N GLY A 501 0.33 -3.01 11.48
CA GLY A 501 -0.99 -3.23 12.07
C GLY A 501 -0.97 -4.12 13.32
N ILE A 502 -0.19 -5.22 13.33
CA ILE A 502 -0.01 -6.07 14.53
C ILE A 502 0.53 -5.26 15.70
N ILE A 503 1.58 -4.45 15.48
CA ILE A 503 2.22 -3.65 16.53
C ILE A 503 1.23 -2.64 17.11
N ALA A 504 0.39 -2.03 16.28
CA ALA A 504 -0.57 -1.02 16.72
C ALA A 504 -1.80 -1.62 17.42
N LEU A 505 -2.38 -2.70 16.87
CA LEU A 505 -3.63 -3.26 17.34
C LEU A 505 -3.48 -4.14 18.59
N THR A 506 -2.37 -4.89 18.70
CA THR A 506 -2.12 -5.78 19.84
C THR A 506 -2.18 -5.07 21.20
N PRO A 507 -1.42 -3.98 21.46
CA PRO A 507 -1.48 -3.28 22.74
C PRO A 507 -2.86 -2.68 23.01
N ALA A 508 -3.59 -2.24 21.98
CA ALA A 508 -4.95 -1.74 22.12
C ALA A 508 -5.94 -2.82 22.56
N VAL A 509 -5.89 -4.01 21.94
CA VAL A 509 -6.72 -5.17 22.31
C VAL A 509 -6.39 -5.65 23.72
N LEU A 510 -5.11 -5.73 24.08
CA LEU A 510 -4.68 -6.13 25.43
C LEU A 510 -5.10 -5.12 26.50
N LEU A 511 -4.94 -3.82 26.22
CA LEU A 511 -5.42 -2.76 27.12
C LEU A 511 -6.93 -2.86 27.31
N MET A 512 -7.68 -3.04 26.23
CA MET A 512 -9.13 -3.19 26.28
C MET A 512 -9.56 -4.39 27.11
N ALA A 513 -8.96 -5.56 26.86
CA ALA A 513 -9.26 -6.79 27.61
C ALA A 513 -8.91 -6.64 29.11
N TRP A 514 -7.78 -5.99 29.42
CA TRP A 514 -7.39 -5.69 30.80
C TRP A 514 -8.41 -4.78 31.49
N LEU A 515 -8.80 -3.69 30.83
CA LEU A 515 -9.79 -2.75 31.34
C LEU A 515 -11.14 -3.44 31.58
N THR A 516 -11.57 -4.31 30.67
CA THR A 516 -12.79 -5.11 30.82
C THR A 516 -12.70 -6.06 32.02
N TRP A 517 -11.54 -6.69 32.24
CA TRP A 517 -11.36 -7.65 33.33
C TRP A 517 -11.25 -6.97 34.71
N ARG A 518 -10.36 -5.98 34.84
CA ARG A 518 -10.00 -5.36 36.13
C ARG A 518 -10.80 -4.09 36.45
N GLY A 519 -11.34 -3.40 35.45
CA GLY A 519 -12.14 -2.19 35.62
C GLY A 519 -11.34 -0.91 35.91
N SER A 520 -10.02 -0.99 36.13
CA SER A 520 -9.16 0.17 36.35
C SER A 520 -7.78 0.03 35.71
N ILE A 521 -7.18 1.17 35.38
CA ILE A 521 -5.79 1.27 34.94
C ILE A 521 -4.96 1.51 36.20
N SER A 522 -4.11 0.54 36.56
CA SER A 522 -2.98 0.85 37.42
C SER A 522 -1.79 1.22 36.53
N LEU A 523 -0.98 2.19 36.94
CA LEU A 523 0.26 2.54 36.22
C LEU A 523 1.14 1.30 36.00
N ARG A 524 1.13 0.36 36.95
CA ARG A 524 1.82 -0.94 36.86
C ARG A 524 1.28 -1.82 35.74
N ALA A 525 -0.04 -1.79 35.48
CA ALA A 525 -0.63 -2.53 34.37
C ALA A 525 -0.30 -1.89 33.02
N LEU A 526 -0.30 -0.56 32.94
CA LEU A 526 0.10 0.16 31.73
C LEU A 526 1.57 -0.12 31.38
N ILE A 527 2.46 -0.02 32.38
CA ILE A 527 3.87 -0.38 32.25
C ILE A 527 4.00 -1.87 31.93
N GLY A 528 3.25 -2.75 32.60
CA GLY A 528 3.31 -4.19 32.38
C GLY A 528 2.91 -4.61 30.95
N VAL A 529 1.84 -4.03 30.41
CA VAL A 529 1.41 -4.27 29.02
C VAL A 529 2.40 -3.67 28.03
N GLY A 530 2.90 -2.46 28.29
CA GLY A 530 3.94 -1.83 27.46
C GLY A 530 5.23 -2.65 27.42
N VAL A 531 5.75 -3.05 28.59
CA VAL A 531 6.93 -3.90 28.73
C VAL A 531 6.71 -5.26 28.09
N ALA A 532 5.56 -5.91 28.31
CA ALA A 532 5.26 -7.18 27.66
C ALA A 532 5.19 -7.07 26.13
N GLY A 533 4.61 -5.98 25.61
CA GLY A 533 4.56 -5.70 24.18
C GLY A 533 5.96 -5.47 23.59
N VAL A 534 6.76 -4.61 24.23
CA VAL A 534 8.16 -4.36 23.82
C VAL A 534 8.97 -5.66 23.86
N LEU A 535 8.89 -6.42 24.96
CA LEU A 535 9.60 -7.69 25.08
C LEU A 535 9.16 -8.70 24.02
N ALA A 536 7.87 -8.78 23.69
CA ALA A 536 7.39 -9.68 22.66
C ALA A 536 7.93 -9.29 21.27
N VAL A 537 7.87 -8.02 20.90
CA VAL A 537 8.39 -7.52 19.62
C VAL A 537 9.91 -7.67 19.56
N SER A 538 10.63 -7.27 20.62
CA SER A 538 12.09 -7.41 20.71
C SER A 538 12.51 -8.88 20.69
N ALA A 539 11.78 -9.78 21.33
CA ALA A 539 12.08 -11.21 21.29
C ALA A 539 11.91 -11.78 19.89
N VAL A 540 10.85 -11.43 19.16
CA VAL A 540 10.66 -11.87 17.77
C VAL A 540 11.78 -11.33 16.88
N ALA A 541 12.10 -10.04 16.98
CA ALA A 541 13.16 -9.43 16.19
C ALA A 541 14.56 -10.00 16.51
N PHE A 542 14.84 -10.29 17.80
CA PHE A 542 16.09 -10.89 18.23
C PHE A 542 16.20 -12.36 17.83
N LEU A 543 15.12 -13.13 17.95
CA LEU A 543 15.08 -14.52 17.46
C LEU A 543 15.28 -14.59 15.94
N ASP A 544 14.77 -13.61 15.21
CA ASP A 544 15.03 -13.47 13.77
C ASP A 544 16.49 -13.07 13.48
N TYR A 545 17.09 -12.18 14.29
CA TYR A 545 18.52 -11.84 14.21
C TYR A 545 19.44 -13.05 14.43
N LEU A 546 19.04 -14.02 15.25
CA LEU A 546 19.81 -15.25 15.46
C LEU A 546 19.83 -16.20 14.24
N ARG A 547 19.00 -15.95 13.23
CA ARG A 547 19.06 -16.71 11.97
C ARG A 547 20.33 -16.37 11.17
N PRO A 548 20.78 -17.28 10.29
CA PRO A 548 21.85 -16.99 9.33
C PRO A 548 21.57 -15.67 8.58
N PRO A 549 22.59 -14.83 8.29
CA PRO A 549 22.39 -13.50 7.70
C PRO A 549 21.53 -13.46 6.44
N ASP A 550 21.63 -14.51 5.63
CA ASP A 550 20.91 -14.78 4.39
C ASP A 550 19.43 -15.20 4.59
N GLU A 551 19.06 -15.64 5.79
CA GLU A 551 17.69 -16.05 6.16
C GLU A 551 16.99 -15.08 7.11
N ARG A 552 17.67 -14.01 7.54
CA ARG A 552 17.09 -12.96 8.40
C ARG A 552 16.00 -12.22 7.64
N SER A 553 14.88 -11.96 8.31
CA SER A 553 13.95 -10.95 7.80
C SER A 553 14.52 -9.55 8.02
N HIS A 554 13.79 -8.53 7.53
CA HIS A 554 14.12 -7.13 7.79
C HIS A 554 14.27 -6.80 9.29
N PHE A 555 13.67 -7.56 10.22
CA PHE A 555 13.84 -7.37 11.66
C PHE A 555 15.19 -7.82 12.16
N GLY A 556 15.63 -9.03 11.80
CA GLY A 556 16.95 -9.52 12.12
C GLY A 556 18.03 -8.63 11.50
N ALA A 557 17.83 -8.17 10.27
CA ALA A 557 18.73 -7.20 9.63
C ALA A 557 18.73 -5.83 10.33
N PHE A 558 17.58 -5.32 10.77
CA PHE A 558 17.50 -4.07 11.52
C PHE A 558 18.19 -4.17 12.89
N VAL A 559 17.99 -5.27 13.61
CA VAL A 559 18.67 -5.52 14.90
C VAL A 559 20.18 -5.62 14.70
N ALA A 560 20.65 -6.27 13.62
CA ALA A 560 22.06 -6.29 13.26
C ALA A 560 22.60 -4.86 13.09
N ARG A 561 21.97 -4.06 12.23
CA ARG A 561 22.38 -2.65 12.02
C ARG A 561 22.37 -1.82 13.30
N LEU A 562 21.39 -2.05 14.18
CA LEU A 562 21.29 -1.35 15.48
C LEU A 562 22.47 -1.67 16.39
N LEU A 563 22.91 -2.93 16.40
CA LEU A 563 24.08 -3.38 17.15
C LEU A 563 25.39 -2.87 16.52
N ASP A 564 25.42 -2.75 15.19
CA ASP A 564 26.57 -2.27 14.43
C ASP A 564 26.73 -0.73 14.47
N GLY A 565 25.76 -0.01 15.05
CA GLY A 565 25.82 1.44 15.27
C GLY A 565 25.38 2.31 14.09
N ASP A 566 24.84 1.70 13.03
CA ASP A 566 24.58 2.33 11.72
C ASP A 566 23.14 2.90 11.58
N VAL A 567 22.44 3.16 12.70
CA VAL A 567 20.99 3.41 12.71
C VAL A 567 20.61 4.86 13.01
N SER A 568 21.53 5.66 13.56
CA SER A 568 21.23 7.07 13.91
C SER A 568 20.79 7.87 12.69
N ASP A 569 21.50 7.73 11.57
CA ASP A 569 21.25 8.54 10.38
C ASP A 569 19.99 8.08 9.66
N VAL A 570 19.67 6.79 9.69
CA VAL A 570 18.41 6.25 9.15
C VAL A 570 17.20 6.74 9.96
N LEU A 571 17.31 6.75 11.29
CA LEU A 571 16.25 7.25 12.18
C LEU A 571 16.03 8.76 12.03
N ILE A 572 17.10 9.54 11.97
CA ILE A 572 17.03 11.00 11.78
C ILE A 572 16.37 11.33 10.43
N ARG A 573 16.79 10.67 9.34
CA ARG A 573 16.20 10.88 8.01
C ARG A 573 14.72 10.47 7.93
N LYS A 574 14.32 9.38 8.61
CA LYS A 574 12.88 9.02 8.74
C LYS A 574 12.08 10.07 9.49
N LEU A 575 12.64 10.67 10.53
CA LEU A 575 12.00 11.73 11.29
C LEU A 575 11.84 13.00 10.45
N GLU A 576 12.83 13.38 9.66
CA GLU A 576 12.76 14.54 8.76
C GLU A 576 11.61 14.41 7.73
N MET A 577 11.41 13.22 7.15
CA MET A 577 10.26 12.96 6.27
C MET A 577 8.92 13.03 6.99
N ALA A 578 8.84 12.51 8.22
CA ALA A 578 7.64 12.65 9.03
C ALA A 578 7.34 14.13 9.34
N VAL A 579 8.36 14.97 9.48
CA VAL A 579 8.23 16.42 9.67
C VAL A 579 7.78 17.14 8.39
N GLN A 580 8.18 16.67 7.20
CA GLN A 580 7.72 17.27 5.92
C GLN A 580 6.20 17.22 5.75
N PHE A 581 5.53 16.23 6.34
CA PHE A 581 4.07 16.17 6.36
C PHE A 581 3.41 17.40 7.03
N PHE A 582 4.16 18.08 7.90
CA PHE A 582 3.77 19.29 8.63
C PHE A 582 4.25 20.59 7.97
N SER A 583 4.76 20.53 6.74
CA SER A 583 5.12 21.73 5.95
C SER A 583 3.91 22.61 5.62
N GLY A 584 2.72 22.01 5.47
CA GLY A 584 1.46 22.70 5.20
C GLY A 584 0.51 22.77 6.40
N PRO A 585 -0.45 23.72 6.41
CA PRO A 585 -1.41 23.88 7.51
C PRO A 585 -2.35 22.68 7.67
N ALA A 586 -2.59 21.91 6.60
CA ALA A 586 -3.46 20.74 6.63
C ALA A 586 -2.92 19.62 7.56
N GLY A 587 -1.61 19.36 7.52
CA GLY A 587 -0.98 18.34 8.38
C GLY A 587 -1.13 18.69 9.86
N TRP A 588 -0.89 19.95 10.22
CA TRP A 588 -1.10 20.47 11.57
C TRP A 588 -2.57 20.41 12.00
N ALA A 589 -3.50 20.84 11.14
CA ALA A 589 -4.93 20.78 11.43
C ALA A 589 -5.38 19.34 11.71
N MET A 590 -4.88 18.38 10.93
CA MET A 590 -5.17 16.96 11.11
C MET A 590 -4.61 16.42 12.44
N LEU A 591 -3.35 16.75 12.78
CA LEU A 591 -2.77 16.37 14.07
C LEU A 591 -3.55 16.96 15.24
N ILE A 592 -3.91 18.25 15.17
CA ILE A 592 -4.72 18.90 16.20
C ILE A 592 -6.07 18.19 16.34
N ALA A 593 -6.76 17.88 15.24
CA ALA A 593 -8.03 17.16 15.28
C ALA A 593 -7.91 15.77 15.92
N VAL A 594 -6.87 15.01 15.56
CA VAL A 594 -6.58 13.70 16.16
C VAL A 594 -6.29 13.82 17.66
N VAL A 595 -5.42 14.76 18.05
CA VAL A 595 -5.06 14.99 19.46
C VAL A 595 -6.28 15.43 20.26
N LEU A 596 -7.14 16.30 19.71
CA LEU A 596 -8.39 16.71 20.37
C LEU A 596 -9.33 15.51 20.58
N CYS A 597 -9.43 14.59 19.61
CA CYS A 597 -10.21 13.36 19.78
C CYS A 597 -9.61 12.46 20.88
N MET A 598 -8.28 12.31 20.93
CA MET A 598 -7.60 11.56 22.00
C MET A 598 -7.78 12.23 23.37
N LEU A 599 -7.74 13.56 23.45
CA LEU A 599 -8.01 14.30 24.68
C LEU A 599 -9.47 14.17 25.11
N ALA A 600 -10.42 14.09 24.16
CA ALA A 600 -11.82 13.84 24.47
C ALA A 600 -12.06 12.46 25.10
N THR A 601 -11.20 11.46 24.83
CA THR A 601 -11.29 10.14 25.50
C THR A 601 -10.69 10.15 26.90
N LEU A 602 -9.66 10.96 27.14
CA LEU A 602 -8.97 11.09 28.45
C LEU A 602 -9.66 12.06 29.40
N LEU A 603 -10.24 13.14 28.88
CA LEU A 603 -10.84 14.25 29.62
C LEU A 603 -12.31 14.46 29.22
N PRO A 604 -13.18 13.43 29.37
CA PRO A 604 -14.55 13.47 28.85
C PRO A 604 -15.38 14.61 29.42
N HIS A 605 -15.22 14.94 30.71
CA HIS A 605 -15.96 16.01 31.38
C HIS A 605 -15.55 17.43 30.94
N ARG A 606 -14.44 17.58 30.19
CA ARG A 606 -14.05 18.86 29.58
C ARG A 606 -14.60 19.04 28.17
N VAL A 607 -15.19 18.00 27.57
CA VAL A 607 -15.81 18.10 26.25
C VAL A 607 -17.09 18.93 26.37
N PRO A 608 -17.29 19.99 25.56
CA PRO A 608 -18.44 20.89 25.64
C PRO A 608 -19.72 20.27 25.01
N SER A 609 -20.03 19.02 25.36
CA SER A 609 -21.24 18.30 24.94
C SER A 609 -21.75 17.42 26.08
N LYS A 610 -22.94 17.75 26.60
CA LYS A 610 -23.59 16.92 27.63
C LYS A 610 -23.93 15.53 27.11
N GLN A 611 -24.34 15.42 25.85
CA GLN A 611 -24.67 14.14 25.22
C GLN A 611 -23.46 13.21 25.16
N TYR A 612 -22.27 13.75 24.82
CA TYR A 612 -21.05 12.96 24.83
C TYR A 612 -20.68 12.50 26.25
N GLN A 613 -20.78 13.39 27.24
CA GLN A 613 -20.51 13.03 28.65
C GLN A 613 -21.45 11.93 29.13
N GLU A 614 -22.76 12.09 28.89
CA GLU A 614 -23.78 11.08 29.23
C GLU A 614 -23.51 9.75 28.52
N PHE A 615 -23.15 9.78 27.23
CA PHE A 615 -22.80 8.57 26.48
C PHE A 615 -21.55 7.89 27.03
N TYR A 616 -20.51 8.66 27.36
CA TYR A 616 -19.26 8.15 27.91
C TYR A 616 -19.50 7.36 29.20
N ASP A 617 -20.42 7.85 30.05
CA ASP A 617 -20.77 7.24 31.33
C ASP A 617 -21.94 6.23 31.22
N SER A 618 -22.60 6.13 30.07
CA SER A 618 -23.82 5.32 29.89
C SER A 618 -23.60 3.81 29.99
N LEU A 619 -22.45 3.32 29.52
CA LEU A 619 -22.16 1.91 29.36
C LEU A 619 -20.71 1.58 29.76
N PRO A 620 -20.48 0.51 30.55
CA PRO A 620 -19.14 0.13 31.02
C PRO A 620 -18.07 -0.03 29.94
N MET A 621 -18.45 -0.44 28.73
CA MET A 621 -17.50 -0.70 27.64
C MET A 621 -17.21 0.51 26.75
N VAL A 622 -17.89 1.65 26.93
CA VAL A 622 -17.62 2.85 26.10
C VAL A 622 -16.20 3.36 26.32
N ARG A 623 -15.84 3.62 27.59
CA ARG A 623 -14.49 4.08 27.95
C ARG A 623 -13.37 3.12 27.50
N PRO A 624 -13.41 1.80 27.80
CA PRO A 624 -12.40 0.86 27.32
C PRO A 624 -12.26 0.85 25.80
N THR A 625 -13.36 0.94 25.05
CA THR A 625 -13.34 0.95 23.57
C THR A 625 -12.68 2.22 23.04
N LEU A 626 -13.06 3.40 23.56
CA LEU A 626 -12.49 4.68 23.16
C LEU A 626 -10.99 4.79 23.47
N LEU A 627 -10.58 4.30 24.65
CA LEU A 627 -9.16 4.24 25.01
C LEU A 627 -8.39 3.29 24.09
N ALA A 628 -8.94 2.13 23.76
CA ALA A 628 -8.30 1.20 22.83
C ALA A 628 -8.14 1.80 21.43
N LEU A 629 -9.16 2.50 20.91
CA LEU A 629 -9.09 3.22 19.63
C LEU A 629 -7.99 4.29 19.66
N SER A 630 -7.94 5.09 20.73
CA SER A 630 -6.89 6.11 20.91
C SER A 630 -5.49 5.50 21.03
N THR A 631 -5.35 4.39 21.77
CA THR A 631 -4.08 3.67 21.90
C THR A 631 -3.63 3.09 20.57
N CYS A 632 -4.51 2.42 19.83
CA CYS A 632 -4.20 1.87 18.51
C CYS A 632 -3.76 2.98 17.55
N GLY A 633 -4.50 4.10 17.51
CA GLY A 633 -4.15 5.25 16.69
C GLY A 633 -2.83 5.91 17.08
N LEU A 634 -2.55 6.04 18.39
CA LEU A 634 -1.30 6.61 18.90
C LEU A 634 -0.10 5.71 18.59
N VAL A 635 -0.20 4.41 18.89
CA VAL A 635 0.87 3.45 18.62
C VAL A 635 1.10 3.36 17.11
N GLY A 636 0.03 3.29 16.31
CA GLY A 636 0.12 3.30 14.85
C GLY A 636 0.77 4.57 14.32
N MET A 637 0.43 5.75 14.84
CA MET A 637 1.05 7.02 14.44
C MET A 637 2.55 7.07 14.70
N LEU A 638 3.01 6.46 15.79
CA LEU A 638 4.40 6.52 16.20
C LEU A 638 5.28 5.46 15.52
N LEU A 639 4.69 4.31 15.18
CA LEU A 639 5.44 3.12 14.77
C LEU A 639 5.19 2.71 13.31
N ASN A 640 4.09 3.14 12.68
CA ASN A 640 3.85 2.92 11.25
C ASN A 640 4.41 4.03 10.37
N ASP A 641 4.70 3.68 9.12
CA ASP A 641 5.12 4.57 8.04
C ASP A 641 4.04 5.59 7.63
N ALA A 642 2.76 5.32 7.92
CA ALA A 642 1.66 6.25 7.66
C ALA A 642 1.62 7.48 8.61
N GLY A 643 2.31 7.44 9.76
CA GLY A 643 2.32 8.54 10.71
C GLY A 643 0.91 8.99 11.14
N VAL A 644 0.68 10.31 11.15
CA VAL A 644 -0.60 10.91 11.60
C VAL A 644 -1.80 10.59 10.69
N ALA A 645 -1.57 10.13 9.45
CA ALA A 645 -2.66 9.75 8.55
C ALA A 645 -3.45 8.55 9.09
N LEU A 646 -2.78 7.59 9.76
CA LEU A 646 -3.41 6.39 10.30
C LEU A 646 -4.50 6.70 11.34
N PRO A 647 -4.24 7.42 12.45
CA PRO A 647 -5.28 7.78 13.39
C PRO A 647 -6.32 8.74 12.79
N ALA A 648 -5.96 9.55 11.78
CA ALA A 648 -6.92 10.41 11.09
C ALA A 648 -7.97 9.60 10.31
N ILE A 649 -7.56 8.53 9.63
CA ILE A 649 -8.50 7.59 8.98
C ILE A 649 -9.38 6.91 10.04
N MET A 650 -8.79 6.47 11.17
CA MET A 650 -9.57 5.88 12.26
C MET A 650 -10.63 6.85 12.82
N VAL A 651 -10.26 8.12 13.02
CA VAL A 651 -11.17 9.20 13.45
C VAL A 651 -12.22 9.46 12.38
N GLY A 652 -11.83 9.53 11.10
CA GLY A 652 -12.72 9.72 9.96
C GLY A 652 -13.76 8.61 9.78
N PHE A 653 -13.52 7.42 10.34
CA PHE A 653 -14.50 6.34 10.42
C PHE A 653 -15.32 6.37 11.72
N ALA A 654 -14.66 6.45 12.88
CA ALA A 654 -15.30 6.29 14.17
C ALA A 654 -16.11 7.51 14.62
N LEU A 655 -15.60 8.73 14.37
CA LEU A 655 -16.22 9.96 14.88
C LEU A 655 -17.56 10.26 14.21
N PRO A 656 -17.73 10.20 12.87
CA PRO A 656 -19.03 10.43 12.24
C PRO A 656 -20.10 9.46 12.74
N LEU A 657 -19.74 8.18 12.90
CA LEU A 657 -20.62 7.15 13.45
C LEU A 657 -21.04 7.44 14.90
N LEU A 658 -20.10 7.92 15.73
CA LEU A 658 -20.39 8.34 17.10
C LEU A 658 -21.33 9.56 17.13
N VAL A 659 -21.04 10.59 16.31
CA VAL A 659 -21.88 11.79 16.24
C VAL A 659 -23.28 11.45 15.74
N ALA A 660 -23.42 10.57 14.75
CA ALA A 660 -24.72 10.09 14.27
C ALA A 660 -25.53 9.44 15.41
N HIS A 661 -24.88 8.61 16.23
CA HIS A 661 -25.52 7.99 17.40
C HIS A 661 -25.97 9.02 18.44
N LEU A 662 -25.11 9.96 18.81
CA LEU A 662 -25.43 11.01 19.79
C LEU A 662 -26.57 11.90 19.29
N MET A 663 -26.56 12.23 18.01
CA MET A 663 -27.62 12.99 17.37
C MET A 663 -28.93 12.22 17.38
N ASP A 664 -28.96 10.90 17.13
CA ASP A 664 -30.18 10.08 17.08
C ASP A 664 -30.75 9.72 18.47
N ALA A 665 -29.90 9.68 19.51
CA ALA A 665 -30.31 9.45 20.89
C ALA A 665 -31.05 10.66 21.53
N TYR A 666 -30.79 11.88 21.07
CA TYR A 666 -31.38 13.10 21.64
C TYR A 666 -32.84 13.34 21.18
N GLN A 667 -33.81 12.97 22.00
CA GLN A 667 -35.20 13.44 21.91
C GLN A 667 -35.37 14.62 22.87
N PRO A 668 -35.53 15.89 22.41
CA PRO A 668 -35.94 16.95 23.31
C PRO A 668 -37.31 16.59 23.90
N ALA A 669 -37.44 16.67 25.22
CA ALA A 669 -38.72 16.48 25.88
C ALA A 669 -39.74 17.43 25.24
N THR A 670 -40.72 16.88 24.53
CA THR A 670 -41.91 17.63 24.13
C THR A 670 -42.58 18.06 25.42
N VAL A 671 -42.50 19.36 25.73
CA VAL A 671 -43.34 19.98 26.75
C VAL A 671 -44.78 19.75 26.28
N SER A 672 -45.47 18.78 26.89
CA SER A 672 -46.91 18.65 26.73
C SER A 672 -47.53 20.00 27.15
N PRO A 673 -48.38 20.63 26.34
CA PRO A 673 -49.10 21.81 26.79
C PRO A 673 -49.94 21.40 28.00
N GLU A 674 -49.69 22.01 29.16
CA GLU A 674 -50.63 21.92 30.29
C GLU A 674 -52.01 22.36 29.78
N PRO A 675 -53.06 21.54 29.96
CA PRO A 675 -54.40 22.00 29.70
C PRO A 675 -54.74 23.02 30.79
N HIS A 676 -54.79 24.30 30.42
CA HIS A 676 -55.42 25.31 31.24
C HIS A 676 -56.88 24.91 31.47
N LEU A 677 -57.16 24.30 32.63
CA LEU A 677 -58.49 24.16 33.17
C LEU A 677 -59.00 25.56 33.49
N VAL A 678 -59.95 26.02 32.67
CA VAL A 678 -60.88 27.10 32.99
C VAL A 678 -61.71 26.62 34.18
N GLN A 679 -61.53 27.23 35.36
CA GLN A 679 -62.52 27.20 36.43
C GLN A 679 -63.36 28.47 36.30
N GLU A 680 -64.61 28.29 35.88
CA GLU A 680 -65.69 29.23 36.19
C GLU A 680 -66.02 29.12 37.69
N SER A 681 -65.94 30.25 38.39
CA SER A 681 -66.88 30.68 39.44
C SER A 681 -66.65 32.15 39.76
#